data_AF-A0A098GCR4-F1
#
_entry.id   AF-A0A098GCR4-F1
#
_cell.length_a   1.000
_cell.length_b   1.000
_cell.length_c   1.000
_cell.angle_alpha   90.00
_cell.angle_beta   90.00
_cell.angle_gamma   90.00
#
_symmetry.space_group_name_H-M   'P 1'
#
loop_
_entity.id
_entity.type
_entity.pdbx_description
1 polymer ?
#
loop_
_entity_poly.entity_id
_entity_poly.type
_entity_poly.pdbx_seq_one_letter_code
_entity_poly.pdbx_strand_id
1 'polypeptide(L)'
;MTNVFSAKRVVDLVVGYKTVYFAGKPRVAIAVNNQIPAPTLHFKEGDEVTINVSNHLDKATSIHWHGVLVPWQMDGVEHVSQKAIPPGGVFHYQFVLKQSGTYWYHAHAELQEQQGLYGAFLIDPSKAPKYKYTKDFVVVLSDWSNTKPEQILSNLKKEGDYYSPRFPLQPSLVKFIHDYNKGSANERKKLFDDYKMMQQMRMSIYDISDVAYDAFLLNGQPKFKPWTALVNQGDVVRLRFIGAGGSTIFHVKIPDSVMQMVHAEGNDVIPYTIKDFTIAPGETYDVLVKIQKNTPYIIYAESLDTVGAAYGALITSRQHVVDYQKVKPFPEPLPVTRDMMAMMMGKMNQGTLPQTIKSSTKKKMADHSHKMKMNTMTYQPNQKKSQAKEQNTVSSMSNMKMDSNMKMDSNMKMDSNMKMDSNMKMDSNMKMDSSMKTDSNMKTDSNMKTDSNMKTDSNMKMDSNMKMDSNMKMDSNMKMDSSMKTDSNMKMDSNMKMDSNMKMDSNMKMDSNMKTDSNMKMDSNMKMDSNMKMDSNMKMDSSMKMPTEPTIIGDKMDPPSSSYKTSLGTKYQPMIGAVRTNDPNVPVAHVINMELFGYMDRFIWFINGVPAYKAAPIRLDPGKRYRFVFTNTSMMHHPMHIHGHWFILRKGNDAYDPLLHTIDVPPGATITADVDTDASGQWFFHCHFLYHMMTGMSRVFQYSTLIEITKGERRPQDIIKQTPYYNRPIVRVDESMPIDSSLVKHPMVHPAGLWRASFIDGGADPFHNAQRLNYKGLYGPDYNKLELFVNDAELLKGRVESADIDIFYWHLISQFWAIKAGANYTNQPANTPYWQPGIGIEGLMPYFIDTNLRGYYYNGSAKLDLELSRDTQITNNFFIRAGVRTILASKTVIQANIGNGLNQMRYIARPYYRLMPGLNVYVEYEREQDYGAFKNIQLIKGESANQDTVTFGLTVLL
;
A
#
# COMPACT_ATOMS: atom_id res chain seq x y z
N MET A 1 -16.81 -40.19 -22.59
CA MET A 1 -17.22 -38.84 -23.00
C MET A 1 -16.15 -38.32 -23.94
N THR A 2 -16.51 -38.07 -25.18
CA THR A 2 -15.61 -37.85 -26.32
C THR A 2 -14.92 -36.49 -26.26
N ASN A 3 -13.59 -36.49 -26.41
CA ASN A 3 -12.69 -35.33 -26.49
C ASN A 3 -13.16 -34.35 -27.58
N VAL A 4 -13.53 -33.13 -27.18
CA VAL A 4 -13.69 -32.00 -28.11
C VAL A 4 -12.33 -31.32 -28.23
N PHE A 5 -11.57 -31.75 -29.25
CA PHE A 5 -10.40 -31.14 -29.90
C PHE A 5 -9.52 -30.17 -29.08
N SER A 6 -8.42 -30.69 -28.50
CA SER A 6 -7.21 -29.90 -28.28
C SER A 6 -6.57 -29.65 -29.65
N ALA A 7 -6.45 -28.38 -30.08
CA ALA A 7 -5.74 -28.03 -31.29
C ALA A 7 -4.29 -27.66 -30.95
N LYS A 8 -3.33 -28.20 -31.73
CA LYS A 8 -1.96 -27.69 -31.73
C LYS A 8 -1.94 -26.32 -32.41
N ARG A 9 -1.47 -25.30 -31.70
CA ARG A 9 -1.36 -23.92 -32.20
C ARG A 9 0.10 -23.50 -32.16
N VAL A 10 0.60 -22.97 -33.27
CA VAL A 10 1.95 -22.41 -33.37
C VAL A 10 1.84 -20.94 -33.71
N VAL A 11 2.56 -20.07 -32.99
CA VAL A 11 2.62 -18.63 -33.23
C VAL A 11 4.06 -18.16 -33.19
N ASP A 12 4.43 -17.28 -34.12
CA ASP A 12 5.74 -16.66 -34.19
C ASP A 12 5.66 -15.19 -33.77
N LEU A 13 6.47 -14.82 -32.78
CA LEU A 13 6.64 -13.47 -32.28
C LEU A 13 8.07 -13.01 -32.55
N VAL A 14 8.22 -11.98 -33.37
CA VAL A 14 9.51 -11.35 -33.66
C VAL A 14 9.60 -10.06 -32.86
N VAL A 15 10.48 -10.04 -31.86
CA VAL A 15 10.75 -8.88 -31.01
C VAL A 15 11.80 -8.01 -31.70
N GLY A 16 11.49 -6.73 -31.96
CA GLY A 16 12.40 -5.82 -32.64
C GLY A 16 12.12 -4.34 -32.38
N TYR A 17 13.03 -3.48 -32.80
CA TYR A 17 12.89 -2.04 -32.64
C TYR A 17 11.93 -1.40 -33.65
N LYS A 18 11.18 -0.39 -33.21
CA LYS A 18 10.29 0.43 -34.04
C LYS A 18 10.36 1.90 -33.62
N THR A 19 10.37 2.82 -34.58
CA THR A 19 10.21 4.25 -34.27
C THR A 19 8.74 4.61 -34.09
N VAL A 20 8.41 5.29 -32.98
CA VAL A 20 7.06 5.75 -32.62
C VAL A 20 7.03 7.26 -32.33
N TYR A 21 5.83 7.83 -32.31
CA TYR A 21 5.58 9.27 -32.16
C TYR A 21 4.49 9.58 -31.11
N PHE A 22 4.34 8.72 -30.10
CA PHE A 22 3.25 8.78 -29.13
C PHE A 22 3.16 10.10 -28.35
N ALA A 23 4.30 10.73 -28.07
CA ALA A 23 4.39 12.01 -27.37
C ALA A 23 5.09 13.09 -28.23
N GLY A 24 4.77 13.13 -29.53
CA GLY A 24 5.18 14.18 -30.47
C GLY A 24 6.65 14.17 -30.91
N LYS A 25 7.52 13.38 -30.27
CA LYS A 25 8.93 13.20 -30.66
C LYS A 25 9.17 11.78 -31.18
N PRO A 26 10.00 11.60 -32.23
CA PRO A 26 10.41 10.27 -32.67
C PRO A 26 11.21 9.59 -31.55
N ARG A 27 10.81 8.38 -31.19
CA ARG A 27 11.48 7.55 -30.18
C ARG A 27 11.53 6.11 -30.62
N VAL A 28 12.60 5.41 -30.25
CA VAL A 28 12.74 3.98 -30.46
C VAL A 28 11.96 3.26 -29.36
N ALA A 29 11.06 2.38 -29.77
CA ALA A 29 10.25 1.50 -28.97
C ALA A 29 10.60 0.04 -29.29
N ILE A 30 10.18 -0.88 -28.43
CA ILE A 30 10.23 -2.31 -28.71
C ILE A 30 8.83 -2.74 -29.15
N ALA A 31 8.77 -3.37 -30.32
CA ALA A 31 7.54 -3.86 -30.93
C ALA A 31 7.65 -5.36 -31.16
N VAL A 32 6.50 -6.03 -31.22
CA VAL A 32 6.43 -7.43 -31.63
C VAL A 32 5.70 -7.48 -32.96
N ASN A 33 6.28 -8.16 -33.96
CA ASN A 33 5.77 -8.19 -35.33
C ASN A 33 5.46 -6.77 -35.87
N ASN A 34 6.32 -5.80 -35.55
CA ASN A 34 6.19 -4.39 -35.90
C ASN A 34 4.91 -3.70 -35.37
N GLN A 35 4.33 -4.19 -34.27
CA GLN A 35 3.12 -3.66 -33.64
C GLN A 35 3.33 -3.30 -32.16
N ILE A 36 2.70 -2.20 -31.72
CA ILE A 36 2.54 -1.80 -30.31
C ILE A 36 1.07 -1.35 -30.12
N PRO A 37 0.29 -1.98 -29.23
CA PRO A 37 0.63 -3.15 -28.43
C PRO A 37 0.99 -4.33 -29.34
N ALA A 38 1.73 -5.28 -28.82
CA ALA A 38 2.05 -6.52 -29.49
C ALA A 38 0.77 -7.28 -29.92
N PRO A 39 0.84 -8.16 -30.93
CA PRO A 39 -0.34 -8.83 -31.48
C PRO A 39 -1.18 -9.54 -30.40
N THR A 40 -2.50 -9.42 -30.47
CA THR A 40 -3.39 -10.17 -29.58
C THR A 40 -3.25 -11.66 -29.86
N LEU A 41 -2.82 -12.41 -28.86
CA LEU A 41 -2.85 -13.86 -28.88
C LEU A 41 -4.26 -14.30 -28.46
N HIS A 42 -4.92 -15.12 -29.28
CA HIS A 42 -6.29 -15.56 -29.02
C HIS A 42 -6.42 -17.06 -29.25
N PHE A 43 -6.65 -17.79 -28.17
CA PHE A 43 -6.71 -19.24 -28.14
C PHE A 43 -7.99 -19.73 -27.48
N LYS A 44 -8.17 -21.05 -27.44
CA LYS A 44 -9.25 -21.70 -26.68
C LYS A 44 -8.67 -22.49 -25.52
N GLU A 45 -9.44 -22.58 -24.43
CA GLU A 45 -9.14 -23.49 -23.33
C GLU A 45 -8.96 -24.92 -23.87
N GLY A 46 -7.88 -25.57 -23.48
CA GLY A 46 -7.49 -26.91 -23.95
C GLY A 46 -6.52 -26.93 -25.14
N ASP A 47 -6.26 -25.80 -25.80
CA ASP A 47 -5.27 -25.73 -26.88
C ASP A 47 -3.85 -26.04 -26.36
N GLU A 48 -3.08 -26.78 -27.16
CA GLU A 48 -1.63 -27.00 -26.95
C GLU A 48 -0.90 -25.92 -27.76
N VAL A 49 -0.28 -24.97 -27.08
CA VAL A 49 0.34 -23.80 -27.71
C VAL A 49 1.85 -23.94 -27.77
N THR A 50 2.42 -23.55 -28.90
CA THR A 50 3.85 -23.31 -29.11
C THR A 50 4.01 -21.87 -29.57
N ILE A 51 4.71 -21.04 -28.79
CA ILE A 51 4.98 -19.64 -29.13
C ILE A 51 6.48 -19.48 -29.30
N ASN A 52 6.91 -19.24 -30.53
CA ASN A 52 8.31 -19.03 -30.90
C ASN A 52 8.63 -17.55 -30.77
N VAL A 53 9.50 -17.19 -29.82
CA VAL A 53 9.92 -15.80 -29.61
C VAL A 53 11.32 -15.64 -30.18
N SER A 54 11.44 -14.87 -31.27
CA SER A 54 12.71 -14.54 -31.92
C SER A 54 13.17 -13.16 -31.49
N ASN A 55 14.38 -13.05 -30.96
CA ASN A 55 14.94 -11.80 -30.45
C ASN A 55 15.80 -11.09 -31.51
N HIS A 56 15.31 -9.99 -32.08
CA HIS A 56 16.06 -9.13 -33.01
C HIS A 56 16.54 -7.82 -32.36
N LEU A 57 16.58 -7.75 -31.03
CA LEU A 57 17.19 -6.65 -30.30
C LEU A 57 18.71 -6.84 -30.20
N ASP A 58 19.42 -5.77 -29.79
CA ASP A 58 20.84 -5.83 -29.42
C ASP A 58 21.05 -6.22 -27.93
N LYS A 59 19.95 -6.46 -27.21
CA LYS A 59 19.90 -6.90 -25.81
C LYS A 59 19.20 -8.25 -25.67
N ALA A 60 19.43 -8.94 -24.56
CA ALA A 60 18.65 -10.13 -24.22
C ALA A 60 17.18 -9.77 -23.91
N THR A 61 16.26 -10.73 -24.03
CA THR A 61 14.84 -10.52 -23.74
C THR A 61 14.19 -11.78 -23.18
N SER A 62 12.97 -11.65 -22.66
CA SER A 62 12.11 -12.75 -22.25
C SER A 62 10.66 -12.28 -22.22
N ILE A 63 9.70 -13.22 -22.34
CA ILE A 63 8.26 -12.90 -22.33
C ILE A 63 7.58 -13.64 -21.20
N HIS A 64 6.94 -12.89 -20.29
CA HIS A 64 6.06 -13.42 -19.25
C HIS A 64 4.60 -13.44 -19.71
N TRP A 65 3.87 -14.49 -19.32
CA TRP A 65 2.46 -14.73 -19.64
C TRP A 65 1.59 -14.38 -18.42
N HIS A 66 1.38 -13.08 -18.20
CA HIS A 66 0.75 -12.54 -17.00
C HIS A 66 -0.59 -13.20 -16.66
N GLY A 67 -0.63 -13.87 -15.50
CA GLY A 67 -1.81 -14.55 -14.98
C GLY A 67 -2.12 -15.90 -15.64
N VAL A 68 -1.37 -16.33 -16.66
CA VAL A 68 -1.55 -17.63 -17.33
C VAL A 68 -0.79 -18.71 -16.56
N LEU A 69 -1.47 -19.79 -16.19
CA LEU A 69 -0.86 -20.94 -15.51
C LEU A 69 -0.09 -21.80 -16.52
N VAL A 70 1.23 -21.62 -16.52
CA VAL A 70 2.19 -22.34 -17.38
C VAL A 70 3.07 -23.28 -16.55
N PRO A 71 3.79 -24.24 -17.14
CA PRO A 71 4.94 -24.85 -16.49
C PRO A 71 5.93 -23.77 -16.04
N TRP A 72 6.53 -23.91 -14.86
CA TRP A 72 7.38 -22.85 -14.31
C TRP A 72 8.55 -22.48 -15.22
N GLN A 73 9.13 -23.41 -15.99
CA GLN A 73 10.21 -23.11 -16.96
C GLN A 73 9.75 -22.29 -18.17
N MET A 74 8.44 -22.18 -18.39
CA MET A 74 7.81 -21.40 -19.47
C MET A 74 7.28 -20.06 -18.97
N ASP A 75 7.54 -19.71 -17.72
CA ASP A 75 7.01 -18.50 -17.06
C ASP A 75 7.64 -17.21 -17.59
N GLY A 76 8.84 -17.24 -18.17
CA GLY A 76 9.38 -16.05 -18.86
C GLY A 76 10.28 -15.14 -18.04
N VAL A 77 10.67 -15.51 -16.82
CA VAL A 77 11.46 -14.66 -15.92
C VAL A 77 12.94 -15.02 -16.00
N GLU A 78 13.75 -14.06 -16.44
CA GLU A 78 15.20 -14.21 -16.53
C GLU A 78 15.80 -14.55 -15.17
N HIS A 79 16.71 -15.52 -15.14
CA HIS A 79 17.43 -15.95 -13.93
C HIS A 79 16.57 -16.58 -12.82
N VAL A 80 15.26 -16.73 -13.05
CA VAL A 80 14.34 -17.43 -12.12
C VAL A 80 13.78 -18.67 -12.79
N SER A 81 12.99 -18.52 -13.85
CA SER A 81 12.36 -19.64 -14.55
C SER A 81 13.14 -20.10 -15.79
N GLN A 82 13.87 -19.19 -16.42
CA GLN A 82 14.66 -19.49 -17.61
C GLN A 82 15.90 -18.62 -17.74
N LYS A 83 16.79 -19.00 -18.66
CA LYS A 83 17.81 -18.09 -19.19
C LYS A 83 17.15 -17.08 -20.15
N ALA A 84 17.73 -15.88 -20.21
CA ALA A 84 17.33 -14.86 -21.16
C ALA A 84 17.52 -15.34 -22.62
N ILE A 85 16.67 -14.87 -23.53
CA ILE A 85 16.79 -15.11 -24.97
C ILE A 85 17.86 -14.17 -25.51
N PRO A 86 19.05 -14.65 -25.92
CA PRO A 86 20.13 -13.78 -26.36
C PRO A 86 19.78 -13.05 -27.67
N PRO A 87 20.48 -11.95 -28.02
CA PRO A 87 20.38 -11.32 -29.34
C PRO A 87 20.54 -12.34 -30.48
N GLY A 88 19.62 -12.33 -31.44
CA GLY A 88 19.56 -13.29 -32.55
C GLY A 88 19.07 -14.69 -32.15
N GLY A 89 18.77 -14.93 -30.87
CA GLY A 89 18.28 -16.19 -30.34
C GLY A 89 16.78 -16.38 -30.51
N VAL A 90 16.33 -17.63 -30.32
CA VAL A 90 14.92 -18.02 -30.32
C VAL A 90 14.63 -18.87 -29.09
N PHE A 91 13.48 -18.65 -28.46
CA PHE A 91 12.96 -19.53 -27.41
C PHE A 91 11.57 -20.04 -27.77
N HIS A 92 11.30 -21.30 -27.42
CA HIS A 92 10.07 -22.01 -27.74
C HIS A 92 9.25 -22.22 -26.47
N TYR A 93 8.26 -21.35 -26.24
CA TYR A 93 7.33 -21.52 -25.13
C TYR A 93 6.28 -22.57 -25.48
N GLN A 94 6.19 -23.64 -24.70
CA GLN A 94 5.30 -24.77 -24.99
C GLN A 94 4.49 -25.17 -23.77
N PHE A 95 3.16 -25.08 -23.86
CA PHE A 95 2.26 -25.44 -22.76
C PHE A 95 0.82 -25.69 -23.23
N VAL A 96 0.01 -26.30 -22.37
CA VAL A 96 -1.43 -26.50 -22.60
C VAL A 96 -2.21 -25.47 -21.80
N LEU A 97 -3.12 -24.77 -22.45
CA LEU A 97 -3.98 -23.79 -21.80
C LEU A 97 -5.07 -24.49 -21.00
N LYS A 98 -5.02 -24.37 -19.67
CA LYS A 98 -5.96 -25.05 -18.76
C LYS A 98 -7.02 -24.13 -18.16
N GLN A 99 -6.93 -22.83 -18.45
CA GLN A 99 -7.84 -21.79 -17.96
C GLN A 99 -8.41 -20.99 -19.12
N SER A 100 -9.37 -20.12 -18.82
CA SER A 100 -9.98 -19.17 -19.77
C SER A 100 -9.96 -17.76 -19.20
N GLY A 101 -10.20 -16.74 -20.02
CA GLY A 101 -10.35 -15.35 -19.58
C GLY A 101 -9.51 -14.34 -20.37
N THR A 102 -9.41 -13.13 -19.81
CA THR A 102 -8.60 -12.01 -20.31
C THR A 102 -7.29 -11.94 -19.54
N TYR A 103 -6.18 -12.13 -20.25
CA TYR A 103 -4.81 -12.04 -19.76
C TYR A 103 -3.99 -11.15 -20.68
N TRP A 104 -2.70 -11.05 -20.41
CA TRP A 104 -1.77 -10.28 -21.21
C TRP A 104 -0.38 -10.89 -21.11
N TYR A 105 0.55 -10.41 -21.92
CA TYR A 105 1.94 -10.81 -21.88
C TYR A 105 2.82 -9.57 -22.02
N HIS A 106 3.99 -9.59 -21.41
CA HIS A 106 4.93 -8.47 -21.44
C HIS A 106 6.36 -8.96 -21.28
N ALA A 107 7.31 -8.05 -21.54
CA ALA A 107 8.71 -8.35 -21.30
C ALA A 107 8.96 -8.53 -19.81
N HIS A 108 9.72 -9.56 -19.46
CA HIS A 108 10.26 -9.72 -18.11
C HIS A 108 11.79 -9.66 -18.12
N ALA A 109 12.28 -8.71 -18.92
CA ALA A 109 13.68 -8.44 -19.20
C ALA A 109 13.95 -6.93 -19.05
N GLU A 110 14.84 -6.57 -18.12
CA GLU A 110 15.18 -5.17 -17.80
C GLU A 110 13.94 -4.27 -17.66
N LEU A 111 13.88 -3.17 -18.43
CA LEU A 111 12.81 -2.18 -18.46
C LEU A 111 12.03 -2.20 -19.79
N GLN A 112 12.09 -3.32 -20.53
CA GLN A 112 11.58 -3.43 -21.91
C GLN A 112 10.06 -3.28 -22.01
N GLU A 113 9.31 -3.61 -20.94
CA GLU A 113 7.87 -3.43 -20.86
C GLU A 113 7.45 -1.98 -21.14
N GLN A 114 8.05 -1.02 -20.43
CA GLN A 114 7.77 0.42 -20.60
C GLN A 114 8.20 0.97 -21.97
N GLN A 115 9.00 0.20 -22.74
CA GLN A 115 9.40 0.54 -24.10
C GLN A 115 8.41 0.05 -25.17
N GLY A 116 7.35 -0.67 -24.80
CA GLY A 116 6.30 -1.12 -25.72
C GLY A 116 6.14 -2.64 -25.85
N LEU A 117 6.94 -3.43 -25.15
CA LEU A 117 6.87 -4.89 -25.21
C LEU A 117 5.79 -5.41 -24.25
N TYR A 118 4.53 -5.30 -24.69
CA TYR A 118 3.34 -5.86 -24.04
C TYR A 118 2.23 -6.14 -25.07
N GLY A 119 1.38 -7.13 -24.83
CA GLY A 119 0.25 -7.49 -25.70
C GLY A 119 -0.84 -8.27 -24.97
N ALA A 120 -2.01 -8.40 -25.59
CA ALA A 120 -3.15 -9.09 -24.99
C ALA A 120 -3.08 -10.61 -25.22
N PHE A 121 -3.51 -11.39 -24.23
CA PHE A 121 -3.58 -12.85 -24.27
C PHE A 121 -4.98 -13.30 -23.88
N LEU A 122 -5.77 -13.75 -24.86
CA LEU A 122 -7.16 -14.13 -24.67
C LEU A 122 -7.31 -15.64 -24.78
N ILE A 123 -8.07 -16.21 -23.85
CA ILE A 123 -8.40 -17.63 -23.87
C ILE A 123 -9.92 -17.78 -23.77
N ASP A 124 -10.54 -18.25 -24.85
CA ASP A 124 -11.98 -18.49 -24.85
C ASP A 124 -12.33 -19.71 -23.98
N PRO A 125 -13.38 -19.62 -23.15
CA PRO A 125 -13.79 -20.73 -22.30
C PRO A 125 -14.39 -21.86 -23.14
N SER A 126 -14.19 -23.11 -22.69
CA SER A 126 -14.84 -24.27 -23.30
C SER A 126 -16.37 -24.24 -23.17
N LYS A 127 -16.89 -23.50 -22.18
CA LYS A 127 -18.32 -23.24 -21.98
C LYS A 127 -18.62 -21.76 -22.12
N ALA A 128 -19.69 -21.44 -22.84
CA ALA A 128 -20.12 -20.05 -22.97
C ALA A 128 -20.38 -19.41 -21.59
N PRO A 129 -19.99 -18.14 -21.38
CA PRO A 129 -20.26 -17.44 -20.14
C PRO A 129 -21.77 -17.28 -19.91
N LYS A 130 -22.18 -17.11 -18.66
CA LYS A 130 -23.60 -16.93 -18.30
C LYS A 130 -24.19 -15.61 -18.83
N TYR A 131 -23.35 -14.62 -19.05
CA TYR A 131 -23.73 -13.33 -19.63
C TYR A 131 -23.64 -13.35 -21.16
N LYS A 132 -24.41 -12.49 -21.82
CA LYS A 132 -24.47 -12.39 -23.29
C LYS A 132 -23.92 -11.06 -23.76
N TYR A 133 -23.23 -11.08 -24.89
CA TYR A 133 -22.71 -9.91 -25.60
C TYR A 133 -22.82 -10.16 -27.11
N THR A 134 -22.89 -9.07 -27.89
CA THR A 134 -22.96 -9.10 -29.37
C THR A 134 -21.66 -8.61 -30.01
N LYS A 135 -20.83 -7.87 -29.26
CA LYS A 135 -19.51 -7.37 -29.66
C LYS A 135 -18.51 -7.61 -28.55
N ASP A 136 -17.26 -7.84 -28.92
CA ASP A 136 -16.15 -8.08 -28.00
C ASP A 136 -14.92 -7.30 -28.46
N PHE A 137 -14.40 -6.43 -27.62
CA PHE A 137 -13.21 -5.62 -27.92
C PHE A 137 -12.22 -5.63 -26.75
N VAL A 138 -10.94 -5.67 -27.10
CA VAL A 138 -9.84 -5.50 -26.14
C VAL A 138 -9.50 -4.03 -25.98
N VAL A 139 -9.20 -3.63 -24.75
CA VAL A 139 -8.77 -2.28 -24.37
C VAL A 139 -7.49 -2.39 -23.55
N VAL A 140 -6.34 -2.20 -24.19
CA VAL A 140 -5.03 -2.14 -23.54
C VAL A 140 -4.72 -0.69 -23.18
N LEU A 141 -4.59 -0.39 -21.89
CA LEU A 141 -4.19 0.92 -21.37
C LEU A 141 -2.71 0.88 -21.02
N SER A 142 -1.95 1.88 -21.48
CA SER A 142 -0.50 1.97 -21.24
C SER A 142 -0.04 3.42 -21.15
N ASP A 143 1.13 3.61 -20.56
CA ASP A 143 1.83 4.89 -20.46
C ASP A 143 3.06 4.92 -21.38
N TRP A 144 3.56 6.12 -21.67
CA TRP A 144 4.71 6.33 -22.54
C TRP A 144 5.56 7.50 -22.08
N SER A 145 6.88 7.33 -22.07
CA SER A 145 7.83 8.43 -21.92
C SER A 145 8.76 8.57 -23.12
N ASN A 146 9.05 9.81 -23.48
CA ASN A 146 10.13 10.16 -24.38
C ASN A 146 11.52 10.03 -23.73
N THR A 147 11.60 9.84 -22.42
CA THR A 147 12.84 9.56 -21.69
C THR A 147 13.08 8.05 -21.72
N LYS A 148 14.33 7.64 -21.94
CA LYS A 148 14.68 6.20 -21.90
C LYS A 148 14.40 5.65 -20.49
N PRO A 149 13.84 4.44 -20.34
CA PRO A 149 13.54 3.86 -19.04
C PRO A 149 14.75 3.81 -18.09
N GLU A 150 15.95 3.49 -18.61
CA GLU A 150 17.17 3.42 -17.80
C GLU A 150 17.55 4.80 -17.24
N GLN A 151 17.26 5.87 -18.00
CA GLN A 151 17.46 7.23 -17.54
C GLN A 151 16.40 7.64 -16.50
N ILE A 152 15.15 7.20 -16.66
CA ILE A 152 14.10 7.41 -15.65
C ILE A 152 14.51 6.75 -14.33
N LEU A 153 14.92 5.48 -14.38
CA LEU A 153 15.41 4.75 -13.21
C LEU A 153 16.64 5.45 -12.59
N SER A 154 17.59 5.91 -13.41
CA SER A 154 18.75 6.67 -12.92
C SER A 154 18.35 8.00 -12.27
N ASN A 155 17.33 8.68 -12.78
CA ASN A 155 16.84 9.93 -12.22
C ASN A 155 16.19 9.68 -10.85
N LEU A 156 15.33 8.67 -10.75
CA LEU A 156 14.70 8.26 -9.50
C LEU A 156 15.74 7.84 -8.45
N LYS A 157 16.78 7.10 -8.85
CA LYS A 157 17.90 6.72 -7.96
C LYS A 157 18.73 7.90 -7.46
N LYS A 158 18.73 9.02 -8.18
CA LYS A 158 19.42 10.26 -7.76
C LYS A 158 18.56 11.05 -6.79
N GLU A 159 17.26 11.16 -7.07
CA GLU A 159 16.29 11.90 -6.30
C GLU A 159 14.92 11.24 -6.50
N GLY A 160 14.33 10.62 -5.47
CA GLY A 160 13.06 9.89 -5.60
C GLY A 160 11.92 10.77 -6.14
N ASP A 161 11.91 12.04 -5.75
CA ASP A 161 10.92 13.03 -6.19
C ASP A 161 11.30 13.73 -7.50
N TYR A 162 12.20 13.16 -8.32
CA TYR A 162 12.71 13.82 -9.54
C TYR A 162 11.58 14.31 -10.46
N TYR A 163 10.51 13.53 -10.63
CA TYR A 163 9.40 13.92 -11.50
C TYR A 163 8.33 14.77 -10.81
N SER A 164 8.47 15.02 -9.51
CA SER A 164 7.46 15.71 -8.72
C SER A 164 6.99 17.02 -9.36
N PRO A 165 7.86 17.93 -9.88
CA PRO A 165 7.42 19.22 -10.41
C PRO A 165 6.49 19.14 -11.63
N ARG A 166 6.37 17.97 -12.26
CA ARG A 166 5.49 17.75 -13.43
C ARG A 166 4.07 17.33 -13.04
N PHE A 167 3.82 16.98 -11.79
CA PHE A 167 2.48 16.59 -11.35
C PHE A 167 1.62 17.83 -11.05
N PRO A 168 0.37 17.92 -11.57
CA PRO A 168 -0.48 19.09 -11.39
C PRO A 168 -0.88 19.39 -9.94
N LEU A 169 -0.98 18.36 -9.10
CA LEU A 169 -1.55 18.45 -7.75
C LEU A 169 -0.52 18.75 -6.65
N GLN A 170 0.76 18.88 -7.00
CA GLN A 170 1.81 19.02 -5.98
C GLN A 170 1.62 20.23 -5.05
N PRO A 171 2.01 20.10 -3.78
CA PRO A 171 1.96 21.19 -2.81
C PRO A 171 2.66 22.45 -3.33
N SER A 172 1.94 23.58 -3.31
CA SER A 172 2.51 24.90 -3.55
C SER A 172 2.06 25.88 -2.48
N LEU A 173 2.89 26.89 -2.18
CA LEU A 173 2.56 27.91 -1.18
C LEU A 173 1.27 28.65 -1.55
N VAL A 174 1.09 28.92 -2.85
CA VAL A 174 -0.12 29.57 -3.38
C VAL A 174 -1.36 28.71 -3.14
N LYS A 175 -1.29 27.41 -3.45
CA LYS A 175 -2.40 26.47 -3.20
C LYS A 175 -2.68 26.32 -1.70
N PHE A 176 -1.64 26.21 -0.87
CA PHE A 176 -1.80 26.15 0.58
C PHE A 176 -2.53 27.38 1.13
N ILE A 177 -2.08 28.59 0.79
CA ILE A 177 -2.71 29.84 1.26
C ILE A 177 -4.15 29.94 0.74
N HIS A 178 -4.38 29.59 -0.53
CA HIS A 178 -5.72 29.57 -1.12
C HIS A 178 -6.66 28.63 -0.37
N ASP A 179 -6.25 27.37 -0.17
CA ASP A 179 -7.05 26.32 0.46
C ASP A 179 -7.25 26.60 1.96
N TYR A 180 -6.24 27.16 2.64
CA TYR A 180 -6.33 27.60 4.02
C TYR A 180 -7.35 28.73 4.19
N ASN A 181 -7.29 29.76 3.36
CA ASN A 181 -8.18 30.92 3.45
C ASN A 181 -9.64 30.56 3.16
N LYS A 182 -9.88 29.70 2.17
CA LYS A 182 -11.23 29.23 1.80
C LYS A 182 -11.79 28.16 2.73
N GLY A 183 -10.93 27.41 3.41
CA GLY A 183 -11.34 26.31 4.27
C GLY A 183 -12.05 26.77 5.55
N SER A 184 -13.06 26.00 5.95
CA SER A 184 -13.63 26.01 7.31
C SER A 184 -12.58 25.62 8.36
N ALA A 185 -12.88 25.84 9.65
CA ALA A 185 -11.98 25.46 10.74
C ALA A 185 -11.55 23.97 10.70
N ASN A 186 -12.48 23.08 10.33
CA ASN A 186 -12.19 21.65 10.18
C ASN A 186 -11.31 21.35 8.96
N GLU A 187 -11.50 22.06 7.85
CA GLU A 187 -10.68 21.88 6.64
C GLU A 187 -9.25 22.41 6.85
N ARG A 188 -9.10 23.55 7.54
CA ARG A 188 -7.79 24.07 7.95
C ARG A 188 -7.04 23.09 8.83
N LYS A 189 -7.73 22.45 9.78
CA LYS A 189 -7.13 21.41 10.63
C LYS A 189 -6.65 20.22 9.81
N LYS A 190 -7.49 19.70 8.89
CA LYS A 190 -7.11 18.60 7.99
C LYS A 190 -5.91 18.95 7.11
N LEU A 191 -5.87 20.17 6.57
CA LEU A 191 -4.75 20.65 5.78
C LEU A 191 -3.43 20.65 6.58
N PHE A 192 -3.47 21.08 7.85
CA PHE A 192 -2.30 20.96 8.73
C PHE A 192 -1.92 19.51 9.04
N ASP A 193 -2.91 18.64 9.27
CA ASP A 193 -2.67 17.22 9.51
C ASP A 193 -2.01 16.55 8.28
N ASP A 194 -2.44 16.92 7.06
CA ASP A 194 -1.87 16.45 5.79
C ASP A 194 -0.39 16.87 5.66
N TYR A 195 -0.07 18.15 5.86
CA TYR A 195 1.31 18.64 5.79
C TYR A 195 2.18 18.07 6.92
N LYS A 196 1.61 17.81 8.09
CA LYS A 196 2.31 17.12 9.18
C LYS A 196 2.66 15.68 8.78
N MET A 197 1.73 14.95 8.17
CA MET A 197 1.99 13.61 7.65
C MET A 197 3.02 13.62 6.52
N MET A 198 2.97 14.61 5.62
CA MET A 198 4.00 14.83 4.60
C MET A 198 5.42 14.89 5.23
N GLN A 199 5.58 15.66 6.31
CA GLN A 199 6.85 15.74 7.04
C GLN A 199 7.23 14.45 7.77
N GLN A 200 6.24 13.65 8.20
CA GLN A 200 6.44 12.40 8.92
C GLN A 200 6.67 11.20 8.01
N MET A 201 6.39 11.32 6.72
CA MET A 201 6.50 10.21 5.76
C MET A 201 7.51 10.51 4.64
N ARG A 202 8.01 11.74 4.50
CA ARG A 202 8.93 12.18 3.43
C ARG A 202 8.42 11.85 2.02
N MET A 203 7.12 11.95 1.85
CA MET A 203 6.45 11.74 0.57
C MET A 203 5.42 12.85 0.43
N SER A 204 5.22 13.31 -0.79
CA SER A 204 4.22 14.35 -1.09
C SER A 204 2.81 13.89 -0.68
N ILE A 205 1.94 14.84 -0.33
CA ILE A 205 0.52 14.53 -0.07
C ILE A 205 -0.23 14.06 -1.34
N TYR A 206 0.39 14.17 -2.52
CA TYR A 206 -0.10 13.63 -3.80
C TYR A 206 0.93 12.69 -4.46
N ASP A 207 1.65 11.93 -3.65
CA ASP A 207 2.56 10.89 -4.13
C ASP A 207 1.75 9.67 -4.61
N ILE A 208 1.23 9.77 -5.84
CA ILE A 208 0.38 8.73 -6.48
C ILE A 208 1.18 7.92 -7.52
N SER A 209 2.19 8.54 -8.12
CA SER A 209 3.02 8.01 -9.21
C SER A 209 4.43 8.57 -9.07
N ASP A 210 5.45 7.74 -9.30
CA ASP A 210 6.85 8.20 -9.29
C ASP A 210 7.26 8.90 -10.59
N VAL A 211 6.51 8.67 -11.68
CA VAL A 211 6.86 9.13 -13.03
C VAL A 211 5.71 9.87 -13.67
N ALA A 212 5.94 11.14 -13.98
CA ALA A 212 5.04 11.94 -14.80
C ALA A 212 5.27 11.62 -16.30
N TYR A 213 4.53 10.64 -16.81
CA TYR A 213 4.64 10.18 -18.20
C TYR A 213 4.26 11.26 -19.24
N ASP A 214 4.76 11.11 -20.47
CA ASP A 214 4.60 12.10 -21.54
C ASP A 214 3.34 11.86 -22.39
N ALA A 215 2.85 10.62 -22.44
CA ALA A 215 1.61 10.25 -23.12
C ALA A 215 0.95 9.01 -22.49
N PHE A 216 -0.36 8.89 -22.72
CA PHE A 216 -1.18 7.75 -22.30
C PHE A 216 -1.91 7.20 -23.52
N LEU A 217 -1.93 5.88 -23.64
CA LEU A 217 -2.35 5.18 -24.86
C LEU A 217 -3.51 4.23 -24.58
N LEU A 218 -4.48 4.21 -25.50
CA LEU A 218 -5.51 3.18 -25.57
C LEU A 218 -5.28 2.37 -26.84
N ASN A 219 -5.02 1.06 -26.72
CA ASN A 219 -4.67 0.19 -27.85
C ASN A 219 -3.52 0.76 -28.71
N GLY A 220 -2.50 1.33 -28.06
CA GLY A 220 -1.33 1.95 -28.70
C GLY A 220 -1.65 3.24 -29.48
N GLN A 221 -2.84 3.81 -29.27
CA GLN A 221 -3.24 5.07 -29.90
C GLN A 221 -3.16 6.23 -28.89
N PRO A 222 -2.49 7.34 -29.24
CA PRO A 222 -2.42 8.53 -28.40
C PRO A 222 -3.68 9.39 -28.52
N LYS A 223 -3.87 10.33 -27.59
CA LYS A 223 -5.06 11.21 -27.53
C LYS A 223 -5.35 12.03 -28.79
N PHE A 224 -4.35 12.29 -29.63
CA PHE A 224 -4.54 13.03 -30.90
C PHE A 224 -4.99 12.14 -32.06
N LYS A 225 -4.97 10.82 -31.88
CA LYS A 225 -5.52 9.84 -32.82
C LYS A 225 -6.27 8.74 -32.05
N PRO A 226 -7.34 9.04 -31.30
CA PRO A 226 -8.00 8.07 -30.42
C PRO A 226 -8.50 6.83 -31.17
N TRP A 227 -8.46 5.68 -30.49
CA TRP A 227 -8.99 4.43 -31.01
C TRP A 227 -10.52 4.49 -31.13
N THR A 228 -11.09 3.92 -32.20
CA THR A 228 -12.55 3.82 -32.38
C THR A 228 -12.96 2.44 -32.84
N ALA A 229 -14.15 2.00 -32.43
CA ALA A 229 -14.78 0.76 -32.90
C ALA A 229 -16.25 0.97 -33.28
N LEU A 230 -16.68 0.32 -34.36
CA LEU A 230 -18.04 0.42 -34.87
C LEU A 230 -18.98 -0.55 -34.13
N VAL A 231 -20.10 -0.03 -33.63
CA VAL A 231 -21.15 -0.76 -32.92
C VAL A 231 -22.53 -0.37 -33.45
N ASN A 232 -23.55 -1.15 -33.18
CA ASN A 232 -24.93 -0.84 -33.53
C ASN A 232 -25.74 -0.49 -32.29
N GLN A 233 -26.78 0.33 -32.45
CA GLN A 233 -27.77 0.51 -31.40
C GLN A 233 -28.42 -0.84 -31.06
N GLY A 234 -28.52 -1.15 -29.77
CA GLY A 234 -28.97 -2.44 -29.25
C GLY A 234 -27.84 -3.41 -28.92
N ASP A 235 -26.60 -3.16 -29.38
CA ASP A 235 -25.46 -4.00 -29.04
C ASP A 235 -25.21 -4.03 -27.53
N VAL A 236 -24.79 -5.20 -27.04
CA VAL A 236 -24.17 -5.35 -25.73
C VAL A 236 -22.70 -5.65 -25.98
N VAL A 237 -21.85 -4.69 -25.66
CA VAL A 237 -20.43 -4.72 -25.96
C VAL A 237 -19.67 -5.18 -24.73
N ARG A 238 -18.88 -6.25 -24.85
CA ARG A 238 -17.86 -6.60 -23.87
C ARG A 238 -16.60 -5.82 -24.17
N LEU A 239 -16.09 -5.11 -23.17
CA LEU A 239 -14.80 -4.43 -23.20
C LEU A 239 -13.87 -5.12 -22.21
N ARG A 240 -12.75 -5.65 -22.72
CA ARG A 240 -11.72 -6.36 -21.94
C ARG A 240 -10.56 -5.42 -21.64
N PHE A 241 -10.59 -4.80 -20.47
CA PHE A 241 -9.56 -3.85 -20.02
C PHE A 241 -8.33 -4.57 -19.48
N ILE A 242 -7.15 -4.10 -19.89
CA ILE A 242 -5.84 -4.58 -19.45
C ILE A 242 -5.02 -3.36 -19.02
N GLY A 243 -4.54 -3.35 -17.79
CA GLY A 243 -3.58 -2.36 -17.29
C GLY A 243 -2.15 -2.76 -17.64
N ALA A 244 -1.63 -2.28 -18.77
CA ALA A 244 -0.29 -2.55 -19.27
C ALA A 244 0.63 -1.31 -19.21
N GLY A 245 0.35 -0.39 -18.29
CA GLY A 245 1.24 0.75 -18.00
C GLY A 245 2.39 0.33 -17.10
N GLY A 246 3.55 0.99 -17.22
CA GLY A 246 4.70 0.69 -16.38
C GLY A 246 4.52 1.16 -14.94
N SER A 247 3.76 2.23 -14.69
CA SER A 247 3.48 2.71 -13.31
C SER A 247 2.18 3.51 -13.18
N THR A 248 1.35 3.59 -14.23
CA THR A 248 0.12 4.39 -14.20
C THR A 248 -1.09 3.57 -13.74
N ILE A 249 -1.76 4.03 -12.69
CA ILE A 249 -3.14 3.60 -12.36
C ILE A 249 -4.11 4.47 -13.14
N PHE A 250 -5.01 3.85 -13.92
CA PHE A 250 -6.04 4.55 -14.67
C PHE A 250 -7.39 4.54 -13.95
N HIS A 251 -8.08 5.68 -13.92
CA HIS A 251 -9.48 5.81 -13.53
C HIS A 251 -10.33 5.87 -14.81
N VAL A 252 -11.22 4.89 -14.99
CA VAL A 252 -11.95 4.67 -16.24
C VAL A 252 -13.44 4.97 -16.07
N LYS A 253 -14.03 5.71 -17.02
CA LYS A 253 -15.48 5.88 -17.16
C LYS A 253 -15.93 5.91 -18.61
N ILE A 254 -17.21 5.63 -18.83
CA ILE A 254 -17.90 5.91 -20.09
C ILE A 254 -19.03 6.91 -19.77
N PRO A 255 -18.85 8.21 -20.09
CA PRO A 255 -19.85 9.23 -19.78
C PRO A 255 -21.23 8.86 -20.33
N ASP A 256 -22.26 9.21 -19.57
CA ASP A 256 -23.67 8.95 -19.91
C ASP A 256 -24.06 7.47 -20.10
N SER A 257 -23.20 6.55 -19.67
CA SER A 257 -23.45 5.11 -19.61
C SER A 257 -23.08 4.55 -18.24
N VAL A 258 -23.67 3.40 -17.92
CA VAL A 258 -23.17 2.52 -16.86
C VAL A 258 -22.49 1.32 -17.49
N MET A 259 -21.63 0.67 -16.72
CA MET A 259 -20.96 -0.57 -17.10
C MET A 259 -21.37 -1.66 -16.10
N GLN A 260 -21.38 -2.91 -16.55
CA GLN A 260 -21.58 -4.06 -15.67
C GLN A 260 -20.27 -4.84 -15.59
N MET A 261 -19.63 -4.86 -14.42
CA MET A 261 -18.46 -5.70 -14.18
C MET A 261 -18.90 -7.16 -14.17
N VAL A 262 -18.29 -8.00 -15.01
CA VAL A 262 -18.66 -9.42 -15.13
C VAL A 262 -17.48 -10.38 -14.94
N HIS A 263 -16.26 -9.87 -15.05
CA HIS A 263 -15.05 -10.68 -14.97
C HIS A 263 -13.89 -9.84 -14.44
N ALA A 264 -13.06 -10.43 -13.58
CA ALA A 264 -11.86 -9.82 -13.02
C ALA A 264 -10.72 -10.85 -13.07
N GLU A 265 -9.58 -10.48 -13.65
CA GLU A 265 -8.33 -11.25 -13.61
C GLU A 265 -8.51 -12.72 -13.98
N GLY A 266 -9.03 -12.99 -15.18
CA GLY A 266 -9.25 -14.37 -15.63
C GLY A 266 -10.50 -15.08 -15.06
N ASN A 267 -11.23 -14.46 -14.12
CA ASN A 267 -12.31 -15.11 -13.39
C ASN A 267 -13.67 -14.39 -13.49
N ASP A 268 -14.74 -15.14 -13.70
CA ASP A 268 -16.11 -14.63 -13.66
C ASP A 268 -16.50 -14.17 -12.24
N VAL A 269 -17.12 -12.99 -12.14
CA VAL A 269 -17.68 -12.44 -10.90
C VAL A 269 -19.20 -12.31 -11.00
N ILE A 270 -19.90 -12.28 -9.87
CA ILE A 270 -21.33 -11.98 -9.84
C ILE A 270 -21.51 -10.58 -10.42
N PRO A 271 -22.28 -10.41 -11.52
CA PRO A 271 -22.34 -9.12 -12.19
C PRO A 271 -22.83 -7.98 -11.31
N TYR A 272 -22.11 -6.87 -11.28
CA TYR A 272 -22.51 -5.66 -10.55
C TYR A 272 -22.30 -4.40 -11.39
N THR A 273 -23.19 -3.43 -11.19
CA THR A 273 -23.19 -2.17 -11.95
C THR A 273 -22.21 -1.18 -11.36
N ILE A 274 -21.41 -0.56 -12.23
CA ILE A 274 -20.44 0.49 -11.91
C ILE A 274 -20.61 1.67 -12.87
N LYS A 275 -20.23 2.86 -12.42
CA LYS A 275 -20.12 4.06 -13.28
C LYS A 275 -18.69 4.29 -13.75
N ASP A 276 -17.75 3.90 -12.91
CA ASP A 276 -16.32 4.08 -13.07
C ASP A 276 -15.58 3.00 -12.27
N PHE A 277 -14.30 2.80 -12.55
CA PHE A 277 -13.41 1.91 -11.80
C PHE A 277 -11.95 2.31 -12.00
N THR A 278 -11.09 1.92 -11.06
CA THR A 278 -9.63 2.03 -11.22
C THR A 278 -9.03 0.71 -11.68
N ILE A 279 -8.01 0.79 -12.53
CA ILE A 279 -7.23 -0.35 -13.01
C ILE A 279 -5.74 -0.04 -12.85
N ALA A 280 -5.06 -0.85 -12.04
CA ALA A 280 -3.63 -0.75 -11.83
C ALA A 280 -2.87 -1.58 -12.89
N PRO A 281 -1.56 -1.33 -13.09
CA PRO A 281 -0.70 -2.23 -13.84
C PRO A 281 -0.84 -3.68 -13.38
N GLY A 282 -0.98 -4.61 -14.33
CA GLY A 282 -1.17 -6.04 -14.05
C GLY A 282 -2.60 -6.50 -13.76
N GLU A 283 -3.57 -5.59 -13.61
CA GLU A 283 -4.98 -6.00 -13.44
C GLU A 283 -5.70 -6.13 -14.80
N THR A 284 -6.69 -7.03 -14.87
CA THR A 284 -7.59 -7.15 -16.03
C THR A 284 -9.06 -7.20 -15.60
N TYR A 285 -9.94 -6.55 -16.36
CA TYR A 285 -11.37 -6.49 -16.09
C TYR A 285 -12.19 -6.60 -17.37
N ASP A 286 -13.26 -7.41 -17.38
CA ASP A 286 -14.24 -7.36 -18.46
C ASP A 286 -15.53 -6.72 -17.97
N VAL A 287 -16.00 -5.72 -18.73
CA VAL A 287 -17.25 -5.02 -18.45
C VAL A 287 -18.19 -5.09 -19.65
N LEU A 288 -19.49 -5.09 -19.38
CA LEU A 288 -20.53 -5.02 -20.40
C LEU A 288 -21.10 -3.60 -20.48
N VAL A 289 -21.26 -3.10 -21.71
CA VAL A 289 -21.82 -1.79 -22.03
C VAL A 289 -22.94 -1.96 -23.04
N LYS A 290 -24.13 -1.45 -22.72
CA LYS A 290 -25.28 -1.50 -23.63
C LYS A 290 -25.36 -0.23 -24.47
N ILE A 291 -25.35 -0.37 -25.79
CA ILE A 291 -25.49 0.75 -26.73
C ILE A 291 -26.98 1.07 -26.89
N GLN A 292 -27.44 2.06 -26.14
CA GLN A 292 -28.85 2.45 -26.08
C GLN A 292 -29.21 3.57 -27.06
N LYS A 293 -28.27 4.46 -27.35
CA LYS A 293 -28.47 5.66 -28.16
C LYS A 293 -27.58 5.62 -29.41
N ASN A 294 -28.04 6.26 -30.48
CA ASN A 294 -27.24 6.47 -31.68
C ASN A 294 -26.29 7.67 -31.49
N THR A 295 -25.38 7.56 -30.54
CA THR A 295 -24.37 8.59 -30.20
C THR A 295 -23.03 7.90 -29.91
N PRO A 296 -21.89 8.60 -30.04
CA PRO A 296 -20.61 8.06 -29.59
C PRO A 296 -20.61 7.76 -28.08
N TYR A 297 -20.05 6.61 -27.70
CA TYR A 297 -19.76 6.26 -26.30
C TYR A 297 -18.26 6.40 -26.08
N ILE A 298 -17.84 7.46 -25.40
CA ILE A 298 -16.42 7.76 -25.19
C ILE A 298 -15.91 6.93 -24.01
N ILE A 299 -14.81 6.22 -24.23
CA ILE A 299 -14.03 5.57 -23.18
C ILE A 299 -12.98 6.59 -22.72
N TYR A 300 -13.08 7.01 -21.47
CA TYR A 300 -12.17 7.96 -20.84
C TYR A 300 -11.38 7.27 -19.74
N ALA A 301 -10.05 7.22 -19.86
CA ALA A 301 -9.14 6.64 -18.88
C ALA A 301 -8.11 7.69 -18.47
N GLU A 302 -8.30 8.32 -17.32
CA GLU A 302 -7.42 9.35 -16.76
C GLU A 302 -6.40 8.72 -15.82
N SER A 303 -5.15 9.19 -15.83
CA SER A 303 -4.17 8.77 -14.83
C SER A 303 -4.58 9.30 -13.45
N LEU A 304 -4.46 8.48 -12.40
CA LEU A 304 -4.87 8.88 -11.05
C LEU A 304 -4.10 10.10 -10.53
N ASP A 305 -2.87 10.31 -11.01
CA ASP A 305 -2.04 11.49 -10.75
C ASP A 305 -2.46 12.75 -11.55
N THR A 306 -3.49 12.64 -12.40
CA THR A 306 -4.08 13.69 -13.24
C THR A 306 -3.15 14.30 -14.31
N VAL A 307 -1.98 13.69 -14.58
CA VAL A 307 -1.03 14.16 -15.60
C VAL A 307 -1.64 14.09 -17.01
N GLY A 308 -2.50 13.11 -17.29
CA GLY A 308 -3.20 13.05 -18.56
C GLY A 308 -4.20 11.91 -18.66
N ALA A 309 -4.69 11.68 -19.89
CA ALA A 309 -5.71 10.68 -20.15
C ALA A 309 -5.53 10.01 -21.51
N ALA A 310 -5.95 8.75 -21.59
CA ALA A 310 -6.16 7.99 -22.81
C ALA A 310 -7.64 8.03 -23.22
N TYR A 311 -7.88 8.05 -24.53
CA TYR A 311 -9.21 8.19 -25.11
C TYR A 311 -9.48 7.10 -26.15
N GLY A 312 -10.72 6.62 -26.17
CA GLY A 312 -11.27 5.83 -27.25
C GLY A 312 -12.77 6.04 -27.39
N ALA A 313 -13.41 5.51 -28.43
CA ALA A 313 -14.86 5.59 -28.56
C ALA A 313 -15.48 4.40 -29.29
N LEU A 314 -16.67 3.99 -28.83
CA LEU A 314 -17.58 3.16 -29.60
C LEU A 314 -18.48 4.09 -30.42
N ILE A 315 -18.40 4.00 -31.74
CA ILE A 315 -19.15 4.83 -32.67
C ILE A 315 -20.25 4.02 -33.34
N THR A 316 -21.44 4.59 -33.47
CA THR A 316 -22.57 3.94 -34.15
C THR A 316 -22.68 4.26 -35.63
N SER A 317 -21.90 5.25 -36.11
CA SER A 317 -21.75 5.61 -37.51
C SER A 317 -20.34 6.13 -37.76
N ARG A 318 -19.76 5.81 -38.92
CA ARG A 318 -18.45 6.35 -39.34
C ARG A 318 -18.45 7.86 -39.59
N GLN A 319 -19.64 8.45 -39.72
CA GLN A 319 -19.83 9.89 -39.91
C GLN A 319 -19.89 10.65 -38.58
N HIS A 320 -19.97 9.95 -37.44
CA HIS A 320 -20.01 10.60 -36.14
C HIS A 320 -18.69 11.32 -35.84
N VAL A 321 -18.79 12.62 -35.63
CA VAL A 321 -17.71 13.42 -35.05
C VAL A 321 -17.72 13.20 -33.54
N VAL A 322 -16.61 12.71 -32.99
CA VAL A 322 -16.45 12.48 -31.55
C VAL A 322 -15.74 13.68 -30.94
N ASP A 323 -16.41 14.36 -30.02
CA ASP A 323 -15.86 15.50 -29.29
C ASP A 323 -15.31 15.04 -27.93
N TYR A 324 -14.04 14.67 -27.91
CA TYR A 324 -13.35 14.22 -26.70
C TYR A 324 -13.14 15.33 -25.67
N GLN A 325 -13.20 16.61 -26.07
CA GLN A 325 -12.97 17.75 -25.16
C GLN A 325 -14.16 18.01 -24.23
N LYS A 326 -15.35 17.50 -24.58
CA LYS A 326 -16.55 17.59 -23.74
C LYS A 326 -16.52 16.67 -22.52
N VAL A 327 -15.63 15.67 -22.49
CA VAL A 327 -15.54 14.76 -21.35
C VAL A 327 -15.00 15.53 -20.14
N LYS A 328 -15.81 15.63 -19.09
CA LYS A 328 -15.37 16.22 -17.83
C LYS A 328 -14.33 15.31 -17.17
N PRO A 329 -13.16 15.83 -16.76
CA PRO A 329 -12.20 15.12 -15.92
C PRO A 329 -12.83 14.54 -14.64
N PHE A 330 -12.16 13.59 -14.00
CA PHE A 330 -12.58 13.20 -12.66
C PHE A 330 -12.35 14.35 -11.66
N PRO A 331 -13.06 14.38 -10.52
CA PRO A 331 -12.72 15.27 -9.43
C PRO A 331 -11.27 15.03 -8.98
N GLU A 332 -10.61 16.07 -8.45
CA GLU A 332 -9.28 15.91 -7.86
C GLU A 332 -9.31 14.75 -6.83
N PRO A 333 -8.35 13.81 -6.90
CA PRO A 333 -8.24 12.75 -5.91
C PRO A 333 -7.99 13.34 -4.53
N LEU A 334 -8.33 12.58 -3.50
CA LEU A 334 -7.97 12.97 -2.14
C LEU A 334 -6.45 12.92 -1.97
N PRO A 335 -5.87 13.81 -1.13
CA PRO A 335 -4.51 13.65 -0.68
C PRO A 335 -4.27 12.25 -0.12
N VAL A 336 -3.14 11.64 -0.45
CA VAL A 336 -2.84 10.26 -0.09
C VAL A 336 -2.74 10.09 1.42
N THR A 337 -2.36 11.14 2.14
CA THR A 337 -2.41 11.21 3.62
C THR A 337 -3.82 10.95 4.15
N ARG A 338 -4.84 11.49 3.48
CA ARG A 338 -6.26 11.34 3.87
C ARG A 338 -6.78 9.97 3.51
N ASP A 339 -6.37 9.44 2.37
CA ASP A 339 -6.72 8.08 1.96
C ASP A 339 -6.11 7.04 2.90
N MET A 340 -4.83 7.21 3.23
CA MET A 340 -4.13 6.39 4.22
C MET A 340 -4.83 6.44 5.59
N MET A 341 -5.15 7.63 6.10
CA MET A 341 -5.87 7.78 7.37
C MET A 341 -7.29 7.20 7.31
N ALA A 342 -7.99 7.35 6.18
CA ALA A 342 -9.31 6.76 6.00
C ALA A 342 -9.24 5.22 6.05
N MET A 343 -8.26 4.62 5.37
CA MET A 343 -8.03 3.18 5.36
C MET A 343 -7.66 2.65 6.75
N MET A 344 -6.75 3.32 7.46
CA MET A 344 -6.35 2.97 8.83
C MET A 344 -7.51 3.08 9.83
N MET A 345 -8.43 4.02 9.60
CA MET A 345 -9.64 4.21 10.42
C MET A 345 -10.81 3.32 9.98
N GLY A 346 -10.63 2.44 8.99
CA GLY A 346 -11.69 1.58 8.45
C GLY A 346 -12.86 2.35 7.84
N LYS A 347 -12.65 3.61 7.43
CA LYS A 347 -13.68 4.47 6.83
C LYS A 347 -13.78 4.19 5.33
N MET A 348 -15.01 4.02 4.83
CA MET A 348 -15.25 3.95 3.38
C MET A 348 -14.98 5.32 2.75
N ASN A 349 -14.06 5.37 1.79
CA ASN A 349 -14.08 6.44 0.79
C ASN A 349 -15.30 6.24 -0.11
N GLN A 350 -16.07 7.32 -0.33
CA GLN A 350 -17.23 7.34 -1.21
C GLN A 350 -16.80 7.30 -2.69
N GLY A 351 -16.17 6.20 -3.11
CA GLY A 351 -16.16 5.76 -4.51
C GLY A 351 -17.47 5.00 -4.78
N THR A 352 -18.09 5.24 -5.94
CA THR A 352 -19.51 4.97 -6.22
C THR A 352 -20.00 3.55 -5.86
N LEU A 353 -20.82 3.47 -4.80
CA LEU A 353 -21.60 2.28 -4.47
C LEU A 353 -22.53 1.88 -5.64
N PRO A 354 -22.82 0.58 -5.84
CA PRO A 354 -23.92 0.14 -6.69
C PRO A 354 -25.24 0.71 -6.16
N GLN A 355 -26.10 1.23 -7.04
CA GLN A 355 -27.48 1.51 -6.65
C GLN A 355 -28.16 0.18 -6.28
N THR A 356 -28.65 0.08 -5.05
CA THR A 356 -29.49 -1.02 -4.61
C THR A 356 -30.78 -1.02 -5.44
N ILE A 357 -30.91 -2.03 -6.31
CA ILE A 357 -32.20 -2.36 -6.92
C ILE A 357 -33.09 -2.86 -5.78
N LYS A 358 -34.20 -2.15 -5.52
CA LYS A 358 -35.28 -2.64 -4.65
C LYS A 358 -35.87 -3.91 -5.28
N SER A 359 -35.41 -5.11 -4.91
CA SER A 359 -36.09 -6.35 -5.26
C SER A 359 -37.05 -6.75 -4.15
N SER A 360 -38.32 -6.44 -4.36
CA SER A 360 -39.45 -7.03 -3.64
C SER A 360 -39.56 -8.52 -3.97
N THR A 361 -39.08 -9.40 -3.09
CA THR A 361 -39.59 -10.78 -3.03
C THR A 361 -39.23 -11.42 -1.70
N LYS A 362 -40.19 -11.43 -0.77
CA LYS A 362 -40.16 -12.30 0.42
C LYS A 362 -40.26 -13.75 -0.06
N LYS A 363 -39.27 -14.60 0.24
CA LYS A 363 -39.46 -16.05 0.29
C LYS A 363 -38.98 -16.57 1.64
N LYS A 364 -39.95 -17.11 2.39
CA LYS A 364 -39.81 -17.82 3.66
C LYS A 364 -38.90 -19.04 3.47
N MET A 365 -37.98 -19.28 4.40
CA MET A 365 -37.49 -20.63 4.67
C MET A 365 -37.85 -21.02 6.10
N ALA A 366 -38.31 -22.26 6.21
CA ALA A 366 -38.96 -22.86 7.36
C ALA A 366 -37.95 -23.26 8.43
N ASP A 367 -38.35 -23.04 9.68
CA ASP A 367 -37.58 -23.38 10.88
C ASP A 367 -38.11 -24.71 11.43
N HIS A 368 -37.27 -25.75 11.43
CA HIS A 368 -37.57 -27.03 12.08
C HIS A 368 -37.07 -26.97 13.54
N SER A 369 -37.97 -26.72 14.49
CA SER A 369 -37.69 -26.85 15.92
C SER A 369 -38.37 -28.11 16.49
N HIS A 370 -37.57 -28.98 17.10
CA HIS A 370 -38.07 -30.05 17.98
C HIS A 370 -38.46 -29.46 19.33
N LYS A 371 -39.72 -29.72 19.73
CA LYS A 371 -40.30 -29.34 21.02
C LYS A 371 -39.84 -30.31 22.12
N MET A 372 -39.37 -29.78 23.24
CA MET A 372 -39.47 -30.42 24.56
C MET A 372 -40.44 -29.58 25.40
N LYS A 373 -41.54 -30.19 25.87
CA LYS A 373 -42.48 -29.61 26.83
C LYS A 373 -41.99 -29.93 28.25
N MET A 374 -41.99 -28.94 29.14
CA MET A 374 -42.02 -29.15 30.59
C MET A 374 -42.98 -28.14 31.23
N ASN A 375 -43.77 -28.63 32.19
CA ASN A 375 -44.91 -27.98 32.82
C ASN A 375 -44.54 -26.72 33.64
N THR A 376 -45.32 -25.66 33.49
CA THR A 376 -45.34 -24.46 34.35
C THR A 376 -46.42 -24.56 35.43
N MET A 377 -46.07 -24.29 36.70
CA MET A 377 -47.03 -23.91 37.74
C MET A 377 -47.20 -22.38 37.75
N THR A 378 -48.45 -21.93 37.80
CA THR A 378 -48.85 -20.51 37.86
C THR A 378 -49.10 -20.12 39.32
N TYR A 379 -48.50 -19.02 39.80
CA TYR A 379 -48.75 -18.45 41.13
C TYR A 379 -49.56 -17.15 41.01
N GLN A 380 -50.68 -17.05 41.71
CA GLN A 380 -51.45 -15.81 41.88
C GLN A 380 -51.32 -15.33 43.34
N PRO A 381 -51.00 -14.05 43.61
CA PRO A 381 -50.89 -13.56 44.97
C PRO A 381 -52.24 -13.05 45.50
N ASN A 382 -52.65 -13.59 46.65
CA ASN A 382 -53.74 -13.03 47.45
C ASN A 382 -53.17 -12.17 48.59
N GLN A 383 -53.85 -11.06 48.88
CA GLN A 383 -53.47 -10.04 49.84
C GLN A 383 -53.50 -10.54 51.29
N LYS A 384 -52.45 -10.25 52.08
CA LYS A 384 -52.56 -9.78 53.48
C LYS A 384 -51.23 -9.22 54.00
N LYS A 385 -51.32 -8.06 54.66
CA LYS A 385 -50.24 -7.34 55.35
C LYS A 385 -49.91 -8.01 56.68
N SER A 386 -48.63 -8.18 57.01
CA SER A 386 -48.12 -8.07 58.38
C SER A 386 -46.66 -7.59 58.36
N GLN A 387 -46.34 -6.71 59.31
CA GLN A 387 -45.06 -6.03 59.48
C GLN A 387 -44.06 -6.94 60.22
N ALA A 388 -42.83 -7.05 59.70
CA ALA A 388 -41.62 -7.31 60.49
C ALA A 388 -40.40 -6.76 59.74
N LYS A 389 -39.58 -5.96 60.43
CA LYS A 389 -38.29 -5.43 59.95
C LYS A 389 -37.24 -6.54 60.06
N GLU A 390 -36.77 -7.04 58.93
CA GLU A 390 -35.53 -7.82 58.80
C GLU A 390 -34.81 -7.46 57.50
N GLN A 391 -33.48 -7.53 57.50
CA GLN A 391 -32.59 -7.25 56.38
C GLN A 391 -32.90 -8.20 55.20
N ASN A 392 -33.75 -7.76 54.28
CA ASN A 392 -34.16 -8.59 53.13
C ASN A 392 -33.23 -8.40 51.94
N THR A 393 -32.10 -9.10 51.90
CA THR A 393 -31.56 -9.58 50.62
C THR A 393 -32.38 -10.77 50.17
N VAL A 394 -33.15 -10.63 49.09
CA VAL A 394 -33.82 -11.78 48.46
C VAL A 394 -32.75 -12.58 47.73
N SER A 395 -32.41 -13.76 48.25
CA SER A 395 -31.41 -14.66 47.68
C SER A 395 -32.08 -15.90 47.06
N SER A 396 -31.56 -16.31 45.89
CA SER A 396 -31.95 -17.46 45.07
C SER A 396 -33.44 -17.55 44.69
N MET A 397 -33.81 -16.89 43.58
CA MET A 397 -35.06 -17.16 42.85
C MET A 397 -34.74 -17.85 41.52
N SER A 398 -35.41 -18.98 41.24
CA SER A 398 -35.18 -19.83 40.05
C SER A 398 -36.29 -19.71 38.99
N ASN A 399 -35.97 -19.29 37.76
CA ASN A 399 -36.85 -19.25 36.57
C ASN A 399 -38.21 -18.55 36.78
N MET A 400 -38.21 -17.22 36.96
CA MET A 400 -39.44 -16.43 37.11
C MET A 400 -39.95 -15.87 35.76
N LYS A 401 -41.24 -16.07 35.52
CA LYS A 401 -42.04 -15.33 34.52
C LYS A 401 -43.02 -14.43 35.28
N MET A 402 -42.93 -13.12 35.10
CA MET A 402 -43.83 -12.16 35.75
C MET A 402 -44.63 -11.35 34.73
N ASP A 403 -45.95 -11.34 34.91
CA ASP A 403 -46.91 -10.71 34.01
C ASP A 403 -47.55 -9.44 34.62
N SER A 404 -47.09 -8.98 35.79
CA SER A 404 -47.59 -7.78 36.49
C SER A 404 -46.50 -6.82 36.97
N ASN A 405 -46.79 -5.51 36.95
CA ASN A 405 -45.83 -4.46 37.31
C ASN A 405 -45.26 -4.67 38.72
N MET A 406 -43.95 -4.47 38.87
CA MET A 406 -43.23 -4.69 40.13
C MET A 406 -42.51 -3.43 40.60
N LYS A 407 -42.65 -3.12 41.89
CA LYS A 407 -41.81 -2.16 42.61
C LYS A 407 -41.03 -2.91 43.68
N MET A 408 -39.70 -2.80 43.67
CA MET A 408 -38.83 -3.40 44.68
C MET A 408 -37.94 -2.35 45.33
N ASP A 409 -37.92 -2.36 46.66
CA ASP A 409 -37.15 -1.42 47.49
C ASP A 409 -35.96 -2.11 48.19
N SER A 410 -35.68 -3.40 47.91
CA SER A 410 -34.60 -4.19 48.53
C SER A 410 -33.62 -4.81 47.50
N ASN A 411 -32.34 -4.93 47.89
CA ASN A 411 -31.28 -5.52 47.05
C ASN A 411 -31.63 -6.94 46.59
N MET A 412 -31.35 -7.24 45.33
CA MET A 412 -31.68 -8.54 44.72
C MET A 412 -30.46 -9.21 44.10
N LYS A 413 -30.27 -10.49 44.41
CA LYS A 413 -29.31 -11.37 43.74
C LYS A 413 -30.06 -12.50 43.04
N MET A 414 -29.90 -12.61 41.73
CA MET A 414 -30.53 -13.66 40.91
C MET A 414 -29.48 -14.52 40.21
N ASP A 415 -29.65 -15.83 40.36
CA ASP A 415 -28.73 -16.85 39.82
C ASP A 415 -29.35 -17.65 38.64
N SER A 416 -30.54 -17.26 38.14
CA SER A 416 -31.22 -17.94 37.03
C SER A 416 -32.02 -17.00 36.10
N ASN A 417 -32.34 -17.47 34.89
CA ASN A 417 -32.94 -16.65 33.83
C ASN A 417 -34.26 -15.99 34.25
N MET A 418 -34.44 -14.72 33.89
CA MET A 418 -35.67 -13.97 34.14
C MET A 418 -36.32 -13.53 32.82
N LYS A 419 -37.64 -13.78 32.69
CA LYS A 419 -38.46 -13.15 31.66
C LYS A 419 -39.54 -12.28 32.29
N MET A 420 -39.62 -11.02 31.86
CA MET A 420 -40.60 -10.07 32.40
C MET A 420 -41.38 -9.38 31.29
N ASP A 421 -42.71 -9.52 31.34
CA ASP A 421 -43.64 -8.98 30.34
C ASP A 421 -44.31 -7.66 30.84
N SER A 422 -43.88 -7.10 31.98
CA SER A 422 -44.50 -5.93 32.66
C SER A 422 -43.50 -5.00 33.37
N ASN A 423 -43.85 -3.71 33.56
CA ASN A 423 -42.90 -2.65 33.94
C ASN A 423 -42.27 -2.90 35.32
N MET A 424 -40.96 -2.61 35.44
CA MET A 424 -40.19 -2.74 36.68
C MET A 424 -39.64 -1.39 37.14
N LYS A 425 -39.89 -1.03 38.40
CA LYS A 425 -39.20 0.07 39.10
C LYS A 425 -38.40 -0.48 40.27
N MET A 426 -37.12 -0.19 40.33
CA MET A 426 -36.25 -0.68 41.39
C MET A 426 -35.43 0.44 42.03
N ASP A 427 -35.56 0.54 43.36
CA ASP A 427 -34.93 1.62 44.15
C ASP A 427 -33.65 1.11 44.88
N SER A 428 -33.15 -0.09 44.57
CA SER A 428 -32.04 -0.79 45.28
C SER A 428 -31.20 -1.72 44.38
N ASN A 429 -29.96 -2.04 44.78
CA ASN A 429 -28.94 -2.65 43.91
C ASN A 429 -29.33 -4.05 43.38
N MET A 430 -28.99 -4.33 42.12
CA MET A 430 -29.24 -5.62 41.47
C MET A 430 -27.94 -6.29 41.04
N LYS A 431 -27.74 -7.56 41.41
CA LYS A 431 -26.71 -8.44 40.85
C LYS A 431 -27.37 -9.62 40.16
N MET A 432 -27.02 -9.88 38.89
CA MET A 432 -27.59 -10.97 38.12
C MET A 432 -26.50 -11.81 37.45
N ASP A 433 -26.52 -13.11 37.74
CA ASP A 433 -25.52 -14.07 37.26
C ASP A 433 -26.03 -14.86 36.02
N SER A 434 -27.22 -14.52 35.48
CA SER A 434 -27.97 -15.27 34.45
C SER A 434 -28.83 -14.37 33.53
N SER A 435 -29.24 -14.85 32.34
CA SER A 435 -29.74 -13.97 31.28
C SER A 435 -31.10 -13.32 31.60
N MET A 436 -31.27 -12.05 31.17
CA MET A 436 -32.50 -11.28 31.38
C MET A 436 -33.16 -10.93 30.04
N LYS A 437 -34.47 -11.16 29.94
CA LYS A 437 -35.30 -10.67 28.84
C LYS A 437 -36.46 -9.83 29.37
N THR A 438 -36.54 -8.57 28.97
CA THR A 438 -37.61 -7.65 29.37
C THR A 438 -38.34 -7.08 28.17
N ASP A 439 -39.65 -7.33 28.11
CA ASP A 439 -40.53 -6.86 27.03
C ASP A 439 -41.22 -5.52 27.40
N SER A 440 -40.85 -4.88 28.52
CA SER A 440 -41.50 -3.67 29.08
C SER A 440 -40.53 -2.76 29.88
N ASN A 441 -40.94 -1.50 30.11
CA ASN A 441 -40.01 -0.43 30.54
C ASN A 441 -39.37 -0.72 31.90
N MET A 442 -38.07 -0.44 32.00
CA MET A 442 -37.28 -0.63 33.22
C MET A 442 -36.75 0.72 33.73
N LYS A 443 -37.04 1.04 34.99
CA LYS A 443 -36.45 2.18 35.70
C LYS A 443 -35.67 1.71 36.93
N THR A 444 -34.40 2.06 37.02
CA THR A 444 -33.53 1.67 38.12
C THR A 444 -32.82 2.89 38.72
N ASP A 445 -33.03 3.11 40.00
CA ASP A 445 -32.50 4.28 40.74
C ASP A 445 -31.20 3.93 41.52
N SER A 446 -30.55 2.79 41.22
CA SER A 446 -29.39 2.23 41.93
C SER A 446 -28.50 1.36 41.02
N ASN A 447 -27.36 0.85 41.53
CA ASN A 447 -26.34 0.19 40.71
C ASN A 447 -26.78 -1.20 40.23
N MET A 448 -26.47 -1.53 38.96
CA MET A 448 -26.73 -2.85 38.37
C MET A 448 -25.43 -3.51 37.92
N LYS A 449 -25.24 -4.76 38.34
CA LYS A 449 -24.16 -5.63 37.85
C LYS A 449 -24.74 -6.88 37.19
N THR A 450 -24.33 -7.16 35.96
CA THR A 450 -24.80 -8.32 35.21
C THR A 450 -23.64 -9.11 34.61
N ASP A 451 -23.56 -10.38 34.94
CA ASP A 451 -22.50 -11.29 34.52
C ASP A 451 -22.91 -12.14 33.29
N SER A 452 -24.11 -11.89 32.70
CA SER A 452 -24.63 -12.62 31.52
C SER A 452 -25.56 -11.77 30.63
N ASN A 453 -25.88 -12.28 29.42
CA ASN A 453 -26.48 -11.49 28.34
C ASN A 453 -27.83 -10.85 28.72
N MET A 454 -28.02 -9.58 28.34
CA MET A 454 -29.26 -8.82 28.54
C MET A 454 -29.92 -8.50 27.20
N LYS A 455 -31.23 -8.79 27.07
CA LYS A 455 -32.07 -8.35 25.94
C LYS A 455 -33.24 -7.52 26.46
N THR A 456 -33.40 -6.31 25.92
CA THR A 456 -34.48 -5.39 26.34
C THR A 456 -35.20 -4.82 25.12
N ASP A 457 -36.50 -5.05 25.04
CA ASP A 457 -37.30 -4.67 23.87
C ASP A 457 -38.04 -3.32 24.06
N SER A 458 -37.78 -2.63 25.17
CA SER A 458 -38.50 -1.42 25.64
C SER A 458 -37.55 -0.40 26.31
N ASN A 459 -38.05 0.79 26.68
CA ASN A 459 -37.18 1.88 27.13
C ASN A 459 -36.56 1.59 28.49
N MET A 460 -35.27 1.93 28.65
CA MET A 460 -34.56 1.83 29.92
C MET A 460 -34.12 3.21 30.40
N LYS A 461 -34.44 3.53 31.65
CA LYS A 461 -33.93 4.72 32.32
C LYS A 461 -33.16 4.32 33.58
N MET A 462 -31.90 4.77 33.67
CA MET A 462 -31.03 4.42 34.78
C MET A 462 -30.34 5.65 35.37
N ASP A 463 -30.53 5.84 36.67
CA ASP A 463 -30.05 7.03 37.39
C ASP A 463 -28.73 6.73 38.17
N SER A 464 -28.09 5.55 37.97
CA SER A 464 -26.91 5.04 38.71
C SER A 464 -25.96 4.20 37.83
N ASN A 465 -24.83 3.71 38.37
CA ASN A 465 -23.78 3.06 37.57
C ASN A 465 -24.20 1.66 37.09
N MET A 466 -23.79 1.29 35.86
CA MET A 466 -23.95 -0.06 35.31
C MET A 466 -22.60 -0.70 35.01
N LYS A 467 -22.39 -1.93 35.48
CA LYS A 467 -21.25 -2.78 35.08
C LYS A 467 -21.76 -4.06 34.44
N MET A 468 -21.34 -4.34 33.22
CA MET A 468 -21.79 -5.50 32.46
C MET A 468 -20.62 -6.28 31.85
N ASP A 469 -20.54 -7.57 32.19
CA ASP A 469 -19.42 -8.44 31.80
C ASP A 469 -19.77 -9.30 30.54
N SER A 470 -20.92 -9.07 29.89
CA SER A 470 -21.46 -9.88 28.76
C SER A 470 -22.41 -9.12 27.81
N ASN A 471 -22.80 -9.69 26.67
CA ASN A 471 -23.40 -8.94 25.56
C ASN A 471 -24.77 -8.31 25.89
N MET A 472 -24.97 -7.08 25.42
CA MET A 472 -26.25 -6.36 25.50
C MET A 472 -26.90 -6.21 24.12
N LYS A 473 -28.19 -6.54 24.03
CA LYS A 473 -29.03 -6.17 22.87
C LYS A 473 -30.23 -5.35 23.33
N MET A 474 -30.39 -4.15 22.78
CA MET A 474 -31.53 -3.28 23.12
C MET A 474 -32.23 -2.76 21.87
N ASP A 475 -33.54 -2.94 21.82
CA ASP A 475 -34.34 -2.59 20.63
C ASP A 475 -35.02 -1.20 20.79
N SER A 476 -34.94 -0.57 21.98
CA SER A 476 -35.62 0.69 22.39
C SER A 476 -34.68 1.72 23.04
N ASN A 477 -35.16 2.93 23.40
CA ASN A 477 -34.28 4.04 23.84
C ASN A 477 -33.68 3.79 25.24
N MET A 478 -32.42 4.22 25.43
CA MET A 478 -31.75 4.23 26.74
C MET A 478 -31.41 5.66 27.16
N LYS A 479 -31.76 6.01 28.41
CA LYS A 479 -31.30 7.23 29.07
C LYS A 479 -30.55 6.87 30.35
N MET A 480 -29.31 7.33 30.46
CA MET A 480 -28.45 7.02 31.60
C MET A 480 -27.77 8.28 32.14
N ASP A 481 -27.95 8.52 33.43
CA ASP A 481 -27.46 9.75 34.08
C ASP A 481 -26.09 9.53 34.78
N SER A 482 -25.62 8.28 34.90
CA SER A 482 -24.35 7.89 35.57
C SER A 482 -23.42 7.03 34.68
N SER A 483 -22.29 6.54 35.20
CA SER A 483 -21.26 5.88 34.37
C SER A 483 -21.61 4.44 33.95
N MET A 484 -21.15 4.04 32.76
CA MET A 484 -21.28 2.67 32.26
C MET A 484 -19.92 2.06 31.96
N LYS A 485 -19.73 0.82 32.43
CA LYS A 485 -18.59 -0.02 32.08
C LYS A 485 -19.08 -1.33 31.48
N THR A 486 -18.60 -1.65 30.28
CA THR A 486 -18.99 -2.88 29.58
C THR A 486 -17.79 -3.56 28.94
N ASP A 487 -17.62 -4.84 29.29
CA ASP A 487 -16.44 -5.62 28.90
C ASP A 487 -16.72 -6.46 27.61
N SER A 488 -17.85 -6.24 26.93
CA SER A 488 -18.43 -7.12 25.89
C SER A 488 -19.30 -6.36 24.87
N ASN A 489 -19.84 -7.03 23.84
CA ASN A 489 -20.46 -6.35 22.70
C ASN A 489 -21.84 -5.75 23.05
N MET A 490 -22.11 -4.55 22.54
CA MET A 490 -23.43 -3.90 22.63
C MET A 490 -24.03 -3.70 21.24
N LYS A 491 -25.28 -4.14 21.06
CA LYS A 491 -26.09 -3.84 19.88
C LYS A 491 -27.32 -3.04 20.30
N MET A 492 -27.54 -1.90 19.67
CA MET A 492 -28.65 -1.02 19.97
C MET A 492 -29.37 -0.55 18.71
N ASP A 493 -30.68 -0.75 18.65
CA ASP A 493 -31.48 -0.40 17.47
C ASP A 493 -32.13 1.01 17.61
N SER A 494 -32.11 1.61 18.82
CA SER A 494 -32.77 2.88 19.19
C SER A 494 -31.84 3.91 19.88
N ASN A 495 -32.31 5.13 20.17
CA ASN A 495 -31.45 6.25 20.60
C ASN A 495 -30.86 6.05 22.00
N MET A 496 -29.61 6.51 22.20
CA MET A 496 -28.93 6.55 23.49
C MET A 496 -28.63 8.00 23.92
N LYS A 497 -29.04 8.38 25.13
CA LYS A 497 -28.63 9.63 25.77
C LYS A 497 -27.89 9.33 27.08
N MET A 498 -26.67 9.85 27.20
CA MET A 498 -25.82 9.62 28.36
C MET A 498 -25.21 10.92 28.90
N ASP A 499 -25.38 11.15 30.20
CA ASP A 499 -24.94 12.39 30.85
C ASP A 499 -23.58 12.21 31.59
N SER A 500 -23.01 10.99 31.64
CA SER A 500 -21.77 10.61 32.35
C SER A 500 -20.83 9.66 31.56
N ASN A 501 -19.61 9.41 32.08
CA ASN A 501 -18.53 8.72 31.36
C ASN A 501 -18.89 7.27 30.94
N MET A 502 -18.45 6.87 29.75
CA MET A 502 -18.57 5.50 29.23
C MET A 502 -17.18 4.88 29.01
N LYS A 503 -16.96 3.66 29.55
CA LYS A 503 -15.80 2.82 29.24
C LYS A 503 -16.27 1.51 28.62
N MET A 504 -15.72 1.17 27.47
CA MET A 504 -16.10 -0.03 26.73
C MET A 504 -14.89 -0.75 26.16
N ASP A 505 -14.78 -2.04 26.46
CA ASP A 505 -13.60 -2.84 26.09
C ASP A 505 -13.84 -3.66 24.80
N SER A 506 -15.08 -3.69 24.28
CA SER A 506 -15.55 -4.51 23.13
C SER A 506 -16.36 -3.70 22.09
N ASN A 507 -16.92 -4.36 21.05
CA ASN A 507 -17.55 -3.64 19.92
C ASN A 507 -18.94 -3.06 20.25
N MET A 508 -19.25 -1.89 19.69
CA MET A 508 -20.59 -1.29 19.72
C MET A 508 -21.19 -1.21 18.31
N LYS A 509 -22.43 -1.66 18.13
CA LYS A 509 -23.24 -1.42 16.93
C LYS A 509 -24.49 -0.64 17.30
N MET A 510 -24.70 0.52 16.67
CA MET A 510 -25.88 1.36 16.91
C MET A 510 -26.56 1.75 15.59
N ASP A 511 -27.86 1.50 15.48
CA ASP A 511 -28.61 1.78 14.24
C ASP A 511 -29.22 3.21 14.22
N SER A 512 -29.14 3.96 15.33
CA SER A 512 -29.77 5.29 15.55
C SER A 512 -28.88 6.27 16.35
N ASN A 513 -29.42 7.40 16.86
CA ASN A 513 -28.61 8.54 17.32
C ASN A 513 -28.02 8.36 18.73
N MET A 514 -26.80 8.86 18.95
CA MET A 514 -26.14 8.92 20.25
C MET A 514 -25.84 10.36 20.67
N LYS A 515 -26.19 10.72 21.90
CA LYS A 515 -25.77 11.97 22.54
C LYS A 515 -25.05 11.68 23.85
N THR A 516 -23.82 12.17 23.99
CA THR A 516 -23.02 12.04 25.22
C THR A 516 -22.46 13.37 25.67
N ASP A 517 -22.70 13.73 26.93
CA ASP A 517 -22.30 15.03 27.50
C ASP A 517 -20.93 14.95 28.24
N SER A 518 -20.20 13.82 28.15
CA SER A 518 -18.92 13.57 28.87
C SER A 518 -17.98 12.57 28.15
N ASN A 519 -16.88 12.14 28.78
CA ASN A 519 -15.79 11.41 28.11
C ASN A 519 -16.15 9.94 27.76
N MET A 520 -15.74 9.53 26.56
CA MET A 520 -15.85 8.15 26.09
C MET A 520 -14.45 7.54 25.91
N LYS A 521 -14.19 6.40 26.57
CA LYS A 521 -12.99 5.58 26.37
C LYS A 521 -13.39 4.24 25.77
N MET A 522 -12.76 3.87 24.65
CA MET A 522 -13.10 2.66 23.92
C MET A 522 -11.83 1.94 23.44
N ASP A 523 -11.79 0.63 23.67
CA ASP A 523 -10.63 -0.22 23.32
C ASP A 523 -10.86 -1.05 22.03
N SER A 524 -12.06 -0.98 21.43
CA SER A 524 -12.52 -1.78 20.28
C SER A 524 -13.35 -0.96 19.25
N ASN A 525 -13.94 -1.60 18.22
CA ASN A 525 -14.61 -0.92 17.10
C ASN A 525 -16.03 -0.39 17.42
N MET A 526 -16.39 0.75 16.82
CA MET A 526 -17.74 1.33 16.85
C MET A 526 -18.32 1.39 15.43
N LYS A 527 -19.52 0.84 15.23
CA LYS A 527 -20.29 0.94 13.98
C LYS A 527 -21.61 1.66 14.24
N MET A 528 -21.84 2.77 13.55
CA MET A 528 -23.05 3.58 13.72
C MET A 528 -23.67 3.92 12.36
N ASP A 529 -24.99 3.73 12.23
CA ASP A 529 -25.74 3.98 10.99
C ASP A 529 -26.38 5.39 10.96
N SER A 530 -26.28 6.19 12.04
CA SER A 530 -26.90 7.53 12.24
C SER A 530 -25.95 8.57 12.89
N ASN A 531 -26.45 9.71 13.39
CA ASN A 531 -25.65 10.85 13.88
C ASN A 531 -25.15 10.69 15.33
N MET A 532 -23.94 11.20 15.60
CA MET A 532 -23.35 11.34 16.94
C MET A 532 -23.15 12.82 17.29
N LYS A 533 -23.56 13.25 18.50
CA LYS A 533 -23.24 14.57 19.06
C LYS A 533 -22.49 14.41 20.38
N MET A 534 -21.31 15.04 20.48
CA MET A 534 -20.41 14.94 21.62
C MET A 534 -19.91 16.34 22.03
N ASP A 535 -19.93 16.62 23.34
CA ASP A 535 -19.47 17.89 23.92
C ASP A 535 -18.04 17.79 24.53
N SER A 536 -17.35 16.64 24.44
CA SER A 536 -16.06 16.35 25.11
C SER A 536 -15.14 15.35 24.35
N ASN A 537 -13.92 15.10 24.85
CA ASN A 537 -12.86 14.32 24.18
C ASN A 537 -13.13 12.80 24.08
N MET A 538 -12.77 12.19 22.94
CA MET A 538 -12.71 10.74 22.74
C MET A 538 -11.27 10.25 22.82
N LYS A 539 -10.99 9.21 23.61
CA LYS A 539 -9.69 8.52 23.66
C LYS A 539 -9.87 7.05 23.26
N MET A 540 -9.33 6.66 22.11
CA MET A 540 -9.14 5.26 21.73
C MET A 540 -7.74 4.82 22.18
N ASP A 541 -7.64 3.70 22.90
CA ASP A 541 -6.38 3.19 23.46
C ASP A 541 -5.66 2.21 22.53
N SER A 542 -6.13 2.03 21.29
CA SER A 542 -5.27 1.52 20.24
C SER A 542 -4.25 2.59 19.92
N SER A 543 -3.02 2.42 20.39
CA SER A 543 -1.87 3.21 19.95
C SER A 543 -1.76 3.11 18.43
N MET A 544 -2.42 4.02 17.69
CA MET A 544 -2.09 4.34 16.31
C MET A 544 -0.73 5.03 16.31
N LYS A 545 0.33 4.25 16.56
CA LYS A 545 1.62 4.62 16.02
C LYS A 545 1.44 4.51 14.52
N MET A 546 1.44 5.66 13.84
CA MET A 546 1.89 5.70 12.45
C MET A 546 3.16 4.84 12.38
N PRO A 547 3.43 4.10 11.30
CA PRO A 547 4.74 3.49 11.08
C PRO A 547 5.79 4.61 10.99
N THR A 548 6.16 5.21 12.11
CA THR A 548 7.51 5.70 12.31
C THR A 548 8.35 4.45 12.21
N GLU A 549 9.38 4.50 11.36
CA GLU A 549 10.49 3.57 11.20
C GLU A 549 10.49 2.39 12.19
N PRO A 550 10.73 1.14 11.77
CA PRO A 550 11.17 0.10 12.69
C PRO A 550 12.43 0.58 13.42
N THR A 551 12.23 1.28 14.53
CA THR A 551 13.28 1.78 15.38
C THR A 551 13.72 0.59 16.18
N ILE A 552 14.72 -0.12 15.69
CA ILE A 552 15.75 -0.90 16.39
C ILE A 552 16.18 -2.09 15.50
N ILE A 553 17.49 -2.22 15.31
CA ILE A 553 18.12 -3.44 14.81
C ILE A 553 17.70 -4.59 15.75
N GLY A 554 16.83 -5.47 15.29
CA GLY A 554 16.36 -6.64 16.05
C GLY A 554 14.94 -6.57 16.59
N ASP A 555 14.16 -5.52 16.27
CA ASP A 555 12.74 -5.49 16.63
C ASP A 555 11.96 -6.55 15.84
N LYS A 556 11.46 -7.56 16.56
CA LYS A 556 10.34 -8.37 16.10
C LYS A 556 9.09 -7.53 16.33
N MET A 557 8.53 -6.97 15.27
CA MET A 557 7.18 -6.43 15.35
C MET A 557 6.21 -7.55 15.70
N ASP A 558 5.41 -7.33 16.75
CA ASP A 558 4.29 -8.21 17.07
C ASP A 558 3.38 -8.34 15.85
N PRO A 559 2.95 -9.56 15.49
CA PRO A 559 2.03 -9.74 14.38
C PRO A 559 0.74 -8.94 14.66
N PRO A 560 0.18 -8.23 13.67
CA PRO A 560 -1.13 -7.61 13.85
C PRO A 560 -2.13 -8.67 14.31
N SER A 561 -2.86 -8.35 15.37
CA SER A 561 -3.78 -9.27 16.02
C SER A 561 -4.89 -9.72 15.07
N SER A 562 -5.35 -10.95 15.32
CA SER A 562 -6.05 -11.88 14.42
C SER A 562 -7.47 -11.52 13.95
N SER A 563 -7.73 -10.29 13.53
CA SER A 563 -8.93 -10.01 12.72
C SER A 563 -8.56 -10.00 11.23
N TYR A 564 -8.31 -11.20 10.69
CA TYR A 564 -7.90 -11.47 9.31
C TYR A 564 -8.96 -11.08 8.26
N LYS A 565 -9.22 -9.78 8.11
CA LYS A 565 -10.08 -9.24 7.06
C LYS A 565 -9.33 -8.15 6.33
N THR A 566 -9.39 -8.24 5.00
CA THR A 566 -9.02 -7.16 4.10
C THR A 566 -9.69 -5.85 4.55
N SER A 567 -8.91 -4.76 4.61
CA SER A 567 -9.40 -3.44 5.01
C SER A 567 -10.72 -3.08 4.32
N LEU A 568 -11.66 -2.54 5.11
CA LEU A 568 -12.89 -1.95 4.59
C LEU A 568 -12.54 -0.71 3.75
N GLY A 569 -13.17 -0.55 2.58
CA GLY A 569 -12.95 0.62 1.71
C GLY A 569 -12.09 0.36 0.45
N THR A 570 -11.56 -0.84 0.25
CA THR A 570 -10.86 -1.21 -1.01
C THR A 570 -11.83 -1.36 -2.19
N LYS A 571 -11.33 -1.25 -3.42
CA LYS A 571 -12.14 -1.43 -4.65
C LYS A 571 -12.74 -2.82 -4.83
N TYR A 572 -12.24 -3.81 -4.08
CA TYR A 572 -12.67 -5.21 -4.17
C TYR A 572 -13.97 -5.51 -3.40
N GLN A 573 -14.48 -4.58 -2.59
CA GLN A 573 -15.67 -4.79 -1.77
C GLN A 573 -16.89 -5.37 -2.53
N PRO A 574 -17.32 -4.84 -3.69
CA PRO A 574 -18.47 -5.38 -4.41
C PRO A 574 -18.22 -6.73 -5.10
N MET A 575 -16.96 -7.16 -5.22
CA MET A 575 -16.58 -8.33 -6.03
C MET A 575 -16.91 -9.66 -5.34
N ILE A 576 -17.62 -10.58 -6.00
CA ILE A 576 -17.88 -11.93 -5.47
C ILE A 576 -17.68 -12.91 -6.61
N GLY A 577 -17.01 -14.05 -6.38
CA GLY A 577 -16.84 -15.07 -7.40
C GLY A 577 -18.19 -15.59 -7.90
N ALA A 578 -18.36 -15.72 -9.22
CA ALA A 578 -19.60 -16.23 -9.83
C ALA A 578 -19.80 -17.75 -9.60
N VAL A 579 -18.71 -18.42 -9.23
CA VAL A 579 -18.62 -19.86 -8.94
C VAL A 579 -17.79 -20.06 -7.68
N ARG A 580 -17.82 -21.28 -7.12
CA ARG A 580 -16.92 -21.62 -6.02
C ARG A 580 -15.48 -21.57 -6.52
N THR A 581 -14.61 -20.90 -5.77
CA THR A 581 -13.21 -20.63 -6.12
C THR A 581 -12.21 -21.40 -5.26
N ASN A 582 -12.64 -21.81 -4.06
CA ASN A 582 -11.78 -22.47 -3.07
C ASN A 582 -12.59 -23.37 -2.13
N ASP A 583 -11.89 -24.25 -1.41
CA ASP A 583 -12.44 -24.93 -0.24
C ASP A 583 -12.12 -24.08 1.00
N PRO A 584 -13.13 -23.52 1.68
CA PRO A 584 -12.92 -22.70 2.87
C PRO A 584 -12.43 -23.51 4.08
N ASN A 585 -12.54 -24.84 4.06
CA ASN A 585 -12.16 -25.70 5.18
C ASN A 585 -10.68 -26.11 5.16
N VAL A 586 -9.94 -25.80 4.10
CA VAL A 586 -8.50 -26.09 4.03
C VAL A 586 -7.79 -25.24 5.10
N PRO A 587 -7.08 -25.87 6.05
CA PRO A 587 -6.41 -25.15 7.12
C PRO A 587 -5.24 -24.34 6.58
N VAL A 588 -5.07 -23.13 7.09
CA VAL A 588 -3.88 -22.31 6.83
C VAL A 588 -2.70 -22.94 7.56
N ALA A 589 -1.70 -23.39 6.80
CA ALA A 589 -0.49 -23.98 7.35
C ALA A 589 0.42 -22.93 7.99
N HIS A 590 0.62 -21.81 7.29
CA HIS A 590 1.46 -20.70 7.74
C HIS A 590 0.92 -19.34 7.30
N VAL A 591 1.22 -18.32 8.09
CA VAL A 591 0.97 -16.91 7.76
C VAL A 591 2.29 -16.26 7.38
N ILE A 592 2.33 -15.61 6.22
CA ILE A 592 3.46 -14.84 5.72
C ILE A 592 3.06 -13.38 5.71
N ASN A 593 3.67 -12.60 6.61
CA ASN A 593 3.49 -11.16 6.63
C ASN A 593 4.36 -10.51 5.54
N MET A 594 3.78 -9.57 4.82
CA MET A 594 4.38 -8.84 3.72
C MET A 594 4.20 -7.34 3.97
N GLU A 595 5.16 -6.74 4.65
CA GLU A 595 5.22 -5.28 4.82
C GLU A 595 5.80 -4.64 3.55
N LEU A 596 5.03 -3.74 2.95
CA LEU A 596 5.38 -3.02 1.73
C LEU A 596 5.82 -1.61 2.10
N PHE A 597 7.09 -1.30 1.83
CA PHE A 597 7.71 -0.02 2.19
C PHE A 597 8.72 0.44 1.14
N GLY A 598 9.00 1.75 1.10
CA GLY A 598 9.98 2.36 0.21
C GLY A 598 10.78 3.44 0.91
N TYR A 599 12.05 3.56 0.52
CA TYR A 599 12.91 4.66 0.92
C TYR A 599 13.15 5.59 -0.27
N MET A 600 12.45 6.73 -0.27
CA MET A 600 12.39 7.64 -1.42
C MET A 600 13.71 8.35 -1.72
N ASP A 601 14.48 8.77 -0.70
CA ASP A 601 15.74 9.50 -0.95
C ASP A 601 16.73 8.72 -1.83
N ARG A 602 16.70 7.39 -1.76
CA ARG A 602 17.56 6.49 -2.57
C ARG A 602 16.78 5.64 -3.56
N PHE A 603 15.46 5.85 -3.63
CA PHE A 603 14.51 5.08 -4.44
C PHE A 603 14.78 3.58 -4.38
N ILE A 604 14.71 3.03 -3.15
CA ILE A 604 14.85 1.60 -2.87
C ILE A 604 13.54 1.11 -2.29
N TRP A 605 13.03 0.01 -2.83
CA TRP A 605 11.76 -0.55 -2.41
C TRP A 605 11.95 -1.94 -1.82
N PHE A 606 11.15 -2.24 -0.80
CA PHE A 606 11.34 -3.40 0.06
C PHE A 606 10.05 -4.17 0.25
N ILE A 607 10.21 -5.47 0.48
CA ILE A 607 9.24 -6.26 1.22
C ILE A 607 9.95 -6.62 2.53
N ASN A 608 9.30 -6.52 3.69
CA ASN A 608 9.88 -6.90 5.00
C ASN A 608 11.31 -6.35 5.25
N GLY A 609 11.59 -5.11 4.83
CA GLY A 609 12.89 -4.44 5.01
C GLY A 609 14.07 -4.99 4.18
N VAL A 610 13.86 -5.93 3.25
CA VAL A 610 14.93 -6.54 2.44
C VAL A 610 14.62 -6.42 0.95
N PRO A 611 15.55 -5.89 0.12
CA PRO A 611 15.37 -5.83 -1.32
C PRO A 611 15.62 -7.19 -1.97
N ALA A 612 14.98 -7.42 -3.12
CA ALA A 612 14.95 -8.72 -3.79
C ALA A 612 16.31 -9.39 -4.03
N TYR A 613 17.33 -8.63 -4.46
CA TYR A 613 18.66 -9.18 -4.79
C TYR A 613 19.47 -9.65 -3.56
N LYS A 614 18.98 -9.40 -2.33
CA LYS A 614 19.51 -9.97 -1.08
C LYS A 614 18.53 -10.92 -0.39
N ALA A 615 17.28 -11.00 -0.86
CA ALA A 615 16.26 -11.80 -0.22
C ALA A 615 16.47 -13.29 -0.56
N ALA A 616 16.53 -14.14 0.47
CA ALA A 616 16.43 -15.57 0.26
C ALA A 616 15.03 -15.92 -0.28
N PRO A 617 14.90 -16.96 -1.14
CA PRO A 617 13.60 -17.42 -1.58
C PRO A 617 12.70 -17.81 -0.40
N ILE A 618 11.43 -17.44 -0.47
CA ILE A 618 10.43 -17.88 0.48
C ILE A 618 10.08 -19.34 0.15
N ARG A 619 10.24 -20.20 1.15
CA ARG A 619 10.01 -21.65 1.02
C ARG A 619 8.53 -21.97 1.12
N LEU A 620 8.04 -22.71 0.13
CA LEU A 620 6.67 -23.19 0.11
C LEU A 620 6.65 -24.72 0.10
N ASP A 621 5.87 -25.31 0.99
CA ASP A 621 5.62 -26.75 0.98
C ASP A 621 4.44 -27.07 0.07
N PRO A 622 4.53 -28.09 -0.79
CA PRO A 622 3.47 -28.42 -1.73
C PRO A 622 2.20 -28.92 -1.03
N GLY A 623 1.03 -28.51 -1.55
CA GLY A 623 -0.29 -28.97 -1.10
C GLY A 623 -0.75 -28.37 0.23
N LYS A 624 -0.25 -27.19 0.59
CA LYS A 624 -0.61 -26.44 1.80
C LYS A 624 -1.29 -25.13 1.42
N ARG A 625 -2.02 -24.52 2.37
CA ARG A 625 -2.52 -23.15 2.24
C ARG A 625 -1.62 -22.20 3.02
N TYR A 626 -1.11 -21.18 2.36
CA TYR A 626 -0.38 -20.08 2.99
C TYR A 626 -1.25 -18.84 2.98
N ARG A 627 -1.29 -18.12 4.09
CA ARG A 627 -1.98 -16.83 4.20
C ARG A 627 -0.97 -15.71 4.06
N PHE A 628 -1.14 -14.86 3.07
CA PHE A 628 -0.38 -13.65 2.86
C PHE A 628 -1.14 -12.48 3.49
N VAL A 629 -0.45 -11.71 4.33
CA VAL A 629 -0.97 -10.49 4.94
C VAL A 629 -0.12 -9.34 4.42
N PHE A 630 -0.64 -8.62 3.43
CA PHE A 630 -0.02 -7.41 2.89
C PHE A 630 -0.34 -6.23 3.80
N THR A 631 0.67 -5.53 4.27
CA THR A 631 0.51 -4.27 5.02
C THR A 631 1.28 -3.19 4.29
N ASN A 632 0.57 -2.24 3.71
CA ASN A 632 1.20 -1.12 3.02
C ASN A 632 1.44 0.03 3.99
N THR A 633 2.70 0.21 4.39
CA THR A 633 3.15 1.28 5.27
C THR A 633 3.66 2.50 4.52
N SER A 634 3.69 2.45 3.19
CA SER A 634 4.00 3.59 2.32
C SER A 634 2.76 4.41 1.95
N MET A 635 2.99 5.60 1.37
CA MET A 635 1.93 6.43 0.79
C MET A 635 1.70 6.14 -0.70
N MET A 636 2.23 5.03 -1.24
CA MET A 636 2.04 4.66 -2.64
C MET A 636 1.17 3.42 -2.78
N HIS A 637 0.43 3.30 -3.89
CA HIS A 637 -0.24 2.05 -4.24
C HIS A 637 0.78 0.98 -4.66
N HIS A 638 0.50 -0.30 -4.34
CA HIS A 638 1.34 -1.42 -4.75
C HIS A 638 0.50 -2.55 -5.36
N PRO A 639 0.40 -2.66 -6.69
CA PRO A 639 -0.18 -3.82 -7.35
C PRO A 639 0.75 -5.04 -7.24
N MET A 640 0.45 -5.96 -6.33
CA MET A 640 1.26 -7.15 -6.06
C MET A 640 0.83 -8.33 -6.94
N HIS A 641 1.70 -8.77 -7.84
CA HIS A 641 1.46 -9.89 -8.76
C HIS A 641 2.21 -11.16 -8.32
N ILE A 642 1.52 -12.30 -8.38
CA ILE A 642 2.08 -13.64 -8.14
C ILE A 642 2.05 -14.47 -9.43
N HIS A 643 3.21 -14.99 -9.82
CA HIS A 643 3.31 -15.85 -10.99
C HIS A 643 2.79 -17.25 -10.69
N GLY A 644 2.14 -17.90 -11.66
CA GLY A 644 1.76 -19.32 -11.60
C GLY A 644 0.74 -19.69 -10.52
N HIS A 645 0.16 -18.72 -9.81
CA HIS A 645 -0.76 -18.96 -8.70
C HIS A 645 -1.91 -17.96 -8.72
N TRP A 646 -2.92 -18.26 -7.89
CA TRP A 646 -4.03 -17.37 -7.60
C TRP A 646 -4.00 -16.96 -6.14
N PHE A 647 -4.25 -15.68 -5.88
CA PHE A 647 -4.70 -15.18 -4.59
C PHE A 647 -6.19 -15.44 -4.42
N ILE A 648 -6.54 -16.12 -3.32
CA ILE A 648 -7.90 -16.17 -2.79
C ILE A 648 -8.07 -14.96 -1.89
N LEU A 649 -8.63 -13.87 -2.42
CA LEU A 649 -8.78 -12.62 -1.67
C LEU A 649 -9.83 -12.79 -0.55
N ARG A 650 -9.38 -12.75 0.71
CA ARG A 650 -10.26 -12.99 1.87
C ARG A 650 -11.14 -11.77 2.14
N LYS A 651 -12.40 -11.86 1.72
CA LYS A 651 -13.43 -10.83 1.95
C LYS A 651 -14.56 -11.31 2.86
N GLY A 652 -14.60 -12.60 3.17
CA GLY A 652 -15.64 -13.20 4.01
C GLY A 652 -16.81 -13.78 3.22
N ASN A 653 -16.60 -14.11 1.95
CA ASN A 653 -17.56 -14.86 1.12
C ASN A 653 -17.23 -16.36 1.06
N ASP A 654 -16.32 -16.83 1.93
CA ASP A 654 -15.87 -18.21 2.07
C ASP A 654 -15.48 -18.87 0.74
N ALA A 655 -16.28 -19.82 0.25
CA ALA A 655 -16.03 -20.54 -0.99
C ALA A 655 -16.16 -19.66 -2.26
N TYR A 656 -16.68 -18.44 -2.13
CA TYR A 656 -16.89 -17.48 -3.23
C TYR A 656 -16.03 -16.22 -3.12
N ASP A 657 -15.00 -16.25 -2.25
CA ASP A 657 -13.96 -15.23 -2.26
C ASP A 657 -13.29 -15.19 -3.66
N PRO A 658 -13.09 -14.00 -4.28
CA PRO A 658 -12.63 -13.91 -5.65
C PRO A 658 -11.18 -14.42 -5.81
N LEU A 659 -10.87 -14.99 -6.97
CA LEU A 659 -9.49 -15.32 -7.37
C LEU A 659 -8.92 -14.17 -8.19
N LEU A 660 -7.72 -13.73 -7.80
CA LEU A 660 -6.97 -12.66 -8.45
C LEU A 660 -5.52 -13.11 -8.60
N HIS A 661 -4.82 -12.69 -9.64
CA HIS A 661 -3.38 -12.88 -9.81
C HIS A 661 -2.59 -11.61 -9.46
N THR A 662 -3.25 -10.45 -9.40
CA THR A 662 -2.70 -9.15 -9.01
C THR A 662 -3.61 -8.52 -7.95
N ILE A 663 -3.02 -7.99 -6.88
CA ILE A 663 -3.76 -7.28 -5.82
C ILE A 663 -3.12 -5.91 -5.62
N ASP A 664 -3.85 -4.86 -6.00
CA ASP A 664 -3.56 -3.48 -5.61
C ASP A 664 -3.77 -3.31 -4.11
N VAL A 665 -2.68 -2.97 -3.40
CA VAL A 665 -2.66 -2.68 -1.97
C VAL A 665 -2.56 -1.16 -1.78
N PRO A 666 -3.67 -0.46 -1.48
CA PRO A 666 -3.66 0.99 -1.30
C PRO A 666 -2.83 1.44 -0.08
N PRO A 667 -2.44 2.72 -0.01
CA PRO A 667 -1.80 3.33 1.15
C PRO A 667 -2.53 3.05 2.46
N GLY A 668 -1.81 2.60 3.49
CA GLY A 668 -2.36 2.29 4.81
C GLY A 668 -3.32 1.09 4.87
N ALA A 669 -3.52 0.38 3.75
CA ALA A 669 -4.39 -0.79 3.73
C ALA A 669 -3.65 -2.06 4.19
N THR A 670 -4.41 -2.95 4.80
CA THR A 670 -4.02 -4.34 5.03
C THR A 670 -4.90 -5.25 4.19
N ILE A 671 -4.30 -6.04 3.30
CA ILE A 671 -5.04 -6.99 2.46
C ILE A 671 -4.61 -8.41 2.83
N THR A 672 -5.59 -9.29 3.04
CA THR A 672 -5.36 -10.71 3.34
C THR A 672 -5.76 -11.56 2.16
N ALA A 673 -4.85 -12.40 1.68
CA ALA A 673 -5.12 -13.36 0.62
C ALA A 673 -4.50 -14.71 0.96
N ASP A 674 -5.19 -15.79 0.60
CA ASP A 674 -4.66 -17.15 0.75
C ASP A 674 -4.14 -17.66 -0.60
N VAL A 675 -3.06 -18.43 -0.60
CA VAL A 675 -2.54 -19.13 -1.78
C VAL A 675 -2.45 -20.60 -1.41
N ASP A 676 -3.06 -21.49 -2.21
CA ASP A 676 -2.73 -22.92 -2.08
C ASP A 676 -1.54 -23.25 -2.97
N THR A 677 -0.59 -23.98 -2.41
CA THR A 677 0.68 -24.32 -3.06
C THR A 677 0.51 -25.55 -3.94
N ASP A 678 -0.28 -25.36 -4.98
CA ASP A 678 -0.65 -26.41 -5.92
C ASP A 678 0.27 -26.49 -7.15
N ALA A 679 1.24 -25.60 -7.31
CA ALA A 679 2.25 -25.65 -8.37
C ALA A 679 3.52 -26.43 -7.96
N SER A 680 4.56 -26.39 -8.81
CA SER A 680 5.92 -26.88 -8.57
C SER A 680 6.94 -25.84 -9.06
N GLY A 681 8.21 -26.00 -8.72
CA GLY A 681 9.28 -25.14 -9.23
C GLY A 681 9.51 -23.86 -8.42
N GLN A 682 9.92 -22.81 -9.13
CA GLN A 682 10.28 -21.53 -8.55
C GLN A 682 9.58 -20.40 -9.29
N TRP A 683 8.99 -19.46 -8.54
CA TRP A 683 8.04 -18.48 -9.05
C TRP A 683 8.40 -17.09 -8.59
N PHE A 684 8.16 -16.11 -9.45
CA PHE A 684 8.40 -14.73 -9.13
C PHE A 684 7.15 -14.08 -8.51
N PHE A 685 7.38 -13.13 -7.60
CA PHE A 685 6.35 -12.37 -6.91
C PHE A 685 6.82 -10.92 -6.80
N HIS A 686 6.08 -9.96 -7.34
CA HIS A 686 6.58 -8.59 -7.42
C HIS A 686 5.48 -7.53 -7.46
N CYS A 687 5.87 -6.28 -7.19
CA CYS A 687 5.03 -5.13 -7.49
C CYS A 687 5.02 -4.85 -8.99
N HIS A 688 3.86 -4.49 -9.53
CA HIS A 688 3.66 -4.20 -10.94
C HIS A 688 3.89 -2.72 -11.29
N PHE A 689 4.33 -1.90 -10.33
CA PHE A 689 5.04 -0.68 -10.65
C PHE A 689 6.47 -1.06 -11.03
N LEU A 690 6.78 -0.93 -12.32
CA LEU A 690 8.02 -1.41 -12.93
C LEU A 690 9.27 -0.93 -12.17
N TYR A 691 9.31 0.35 -11.79
CA TYR A 691 10.45 0.90 -11.06
C TYR A 691 10.54 0.43 -9.61
N HIS A 692 9.42 0.05 -8.97
CA HIS A 692 9.44 -0.57 -7.63
C HIS A 692 10.01 -1.99 -7.70
N MET A 693 9.59 -2.78 -8.69
CA MET A 693 10.14 -4.12 -8.95
C MET A 693 11.66 -4.04 -9.16
N MET A 694 12.09 -3.18 -10.09
CA MET A 694 13.49 -3.07 -10.50
C MET A 694 14.43 -2.59 -9.38
N THR A 695 13.89 -1.98 -8.35
CA THR A 695 14.67 -1.45 -7.22
C THR A 695 14.48 -2.21 -5.92
N GLY A 696 13.68 -3.28 -5.91
CA GLY A 696 13.73 -4.30 -4.87
C GLY A 696 12.41 -4.85 -4.35
N MET A 697 11.25 -4.33 -4.78
CA MET A 697 9.93 -4.82 -4.34
C MET A 697 9.52 -6.11 -5.05
N SER A 698 10.32 -7.15 -4.84
CA SER A 698 10.04 -8.48 -5.36
C SER A 698 10.62 -9.60 -4.49
N ARG A 699 10.13 -10.81 -4.69
CA ARG A 699 10.53 -12.04 -4.03
C ARG A 699 10.52 -13.18 -5.02
N VAL A 700 11.22 -14.24 -4.63
CA VAL A 700 11.12 -15.52 -5.29
C VAL A 700 10.51 -16.53 -4.32
N PHE A 701 9.50 -17.25 -4.77
CA PHE A 701 8.91 -18.37 -4.06
C PHE A 701 9.53 -19.66 -4.59
N GLN A 702 10.11 -20.48 -3.72
CA GLN A 702 10.77 -21.72 -4.11
C GLN A 702 10.14 -22.89 -3.37
N TYR A 703 9.61 -23.85 -4.11
CA TYR A 703 9.06 -25.06 -3.50
C TYR A 703 10.17 -25.88 -2.84
N SER A 704 9.93 -26.38 -1.62
CA SER A 704 10.93 -27.11 -0.82
C SER A 704 11.45 -28.35 -1.54
N THR A 705 10.60 -29.01 -2.31
CA THR A 705 10.95 -30.21 -3.09
C THR A 705 11.95 -29.95 -4.21
N LEU A 706 12.07 -28.71 -4.71
CA LEU A 706 12.92 -28.40 -5.86
C LEU A 706 14.40 -28.64 -5.55
N ILE A 707 14.85 -28.35 -4.32
CA ILE A 707 16.24 -28.60 -3.92
C ILE A 707 16.55 -30.09 -3.94
N GLU A 708 15.69 -30.90 -3.31
CA GLU A 708 15.85 -32.35 -3.24
C GLU A 708 15.92 -32.96 -4.65
N ILE A 709 15.07 -32.47 -5.57
CA ILE A 709 15.07 -32.89 -6.97
C ILE A 709 16.41 -32.53 -7.66
N THR A 710 16.90 -31.30 -7.51
CA THR A 710 18.19 -30.90 -8.14
C THR A 710 19.41 -31.66 -7.62
N LYS A 711 19.31 -32.30 -6.45
CA LYS A 711 20.37 -33.13 -5.86
C LYS A 711 20.21 -34.62 -6.19
N GLY A 712 19.13 -35.02 -6.87
CA GLY A 712 18.80 -36.43 -7.11
C GLY A 712 18.28 -37.17 -5.87
N GLU A 713 18.00 -36.46 -4.77
CA GLU A 713 17.49 -37.01 -3.51
C GLU A 713 15.98 -37.32 -3.60
N ARG A 714 15.28 -36.71 -4.56
CA ARG A 714 13.86 -36.91 -4.83
C ARG A 714 13.58 -36.90 -6.34
N ARG A 715 12.53 -37.59 -6.76
CA ARG A 715 12.03 -37.53 -8.15
C ARG A 715 10.88 -36.52 -8.28
N PRO A 716 10.72 -35.83 -9.42
CA PRO A 716 9.52 -35.07 -9.74
C PRO A 716 8.25 -35.92 -9.57
N GLN A 717 7.13 -35.30 -9.21
CA GLN A 717 5.87 -36.00 -8.89
C GLN A 717 4.78 -35.70 -9.91
N ASP A 718 4.46 -36.68 -10.77
CA ASP A 718 3.52 -36.55 -11.89
C ASP A 718 2.08 -36.40 -11.44
N ILE A 719 1.68 -35.14 -11.22
CA ILE A 719 0.38 -34.86 -10.62
C ILE A 719 -0.26 -33.62 -11.26
N ILE A 720 -0.89 -33.79 -12.42
CA ILE A 720 -2.04 -32.94 -12.75
C ILE A 720 -3.19 -33.35 -11.83
N LYS A 721 -3.29 -32.73 -10.65
CA LYS A 721 -4.42 -32.97 -9.74
C LYS A 721 -5.61 -32.17 -10.24
N GLN A 722 -6.61 -32.83 -10.85
CA GLN A 722 -7.87 -32.15 -11.10
C GLN A 722 -8.47 -31.71 -9.76
N THR A 723 -8.68 -30.41 -9.60
CA THR A 723 -9.47 -29.86 -8.51
C THR A 723 -10.94 -29.93 -8.91
N PRO A 724 -11.88 -29.91 -7.94
CA PRO A 724 -13.28 -29.68 -8.27
C PRO A 724 -13.56 -28.24 -8.76
N TYR A 725 -12.54 -27.37 -8.82
CA TYR A 725 -12.65 -25.96 -9.15
C TYR A 725 -12.20 -25.72 -10.59
N TYR A 726 -13.16 -25.61 -11.49
CA TYR A 726 -12.93 -25.43 -12.92
C TYR A 726 -12.08 -24.20 -13.26
N ASN A 727 -12.19 -23.12 -12.49
CA ASN A 727 -11.43 -21.89 -12.67
C ASN A 727 -10.03 -21.90 -12.02
N ARG A 728 -9.64 -23.04 -11.43
CA ARG A 728 -8.35 -23.21 -10.78
C ARG A 728 -7.73 -24.57 -11.14
N PRO A 729 -7.33 -24.74 -12.41
CA PRO A 729 -6.63 -25.94 -12.83
C PRO A 729 -5.26 -26.00 -12.13
N ILE A 730 -4.94 -27.14 -11.53
CA ILE A 730 -3.61 -27.33 -10.95
C ILE A 730 -2.63 -27.70 -12.07
N VAL A 731 -1.55 -26.92 -12.15
CA VAL A 731 -0.43 -27.17 -13.04
C VAL A 731 0.77 -27.55 -12.17
N ARG A 732 0.78 -28.79 -11.62
CA ARG A 732 2.07 -29.41 -11.29
C ARG A 732 2.54 -30.02 -12.59
N VAL A 733 3.53 -29.37 -13.17
CA VAL A 733 4.21 -29.91 -14.35
C VAL A 733 5.45 -30.56 -13.82
N ASP A 734 5.47 -31.86 -14.01
CA ASP A 734 6.70 -32.64 -14.03
C ASP A 734 7.58 -32.07 -15.11
N GLU A 735 8.82 -31.82 -14.74
CA GLU A 735 9.82 -31.13 -15.54
C GLU A 735 9.81 -31.59 -17.01
N SER A 736 9.20 -30.78 -17.88
CA SER A 736 9.25 -30.96 -19.34
C SER A 736 10.65 -30.71 -19.90
N MET A 737 11.51 -30.10 -19.10
CA MET A 737 12.91 -29.81 -19.39
C MET A 737 13.77 -30.04 -18.12
N PRO A 738 15.03 -30.48 -18.26
CA PRO A 738 15.96 -30.60 -17.14
C PRO A 738 16.05 -29.30 -16.32
N ILE A 739 16.03 -29.40 -14.99
CA ILE A 739 16.23 -28.22 -14.13
C ILE A 739 17.66 -27.71 -14.28
N ASP A 740 17.80 -26.44 -14.63
CA ASP A 740 19.09 -25.76 -14.50
C ASP A 740 19.38 -25.46 -13.02
N SER A 741 20.26 -26.26 -12.42
CA SER A 741 20.63 -26.12 -11.01
C SER A 741 21.25 -24.75 -10.67
N SER A 742 21.78 -24.00 -11.66
CA SER A 742 22.32 -22.67 -11.43
C SER A 742 21.24 -21.65 -11.06
N LEU A 743 20.04 -21.77 -11.65
CA LEU A 743 18.87 -20.93 -11.35
C LEU A 743 18.31 -21.20 -9.95
N VAL A 744 18.39 -22.46 -9.49
CA VAL A 744 17.87 -22.90 -8.19
C VAL A 744 18.79 -22.52 -7.03
N LYS A 745 20.11 -22.63 -7.23
CA LYS A 745 21.12 -22.35 -6.19
C LYS A 745 21.36 -20.85 -5.98
N HIS A 746 21.23 -20.05 -7.04
CA HIS A 746 21.45 -18.62 -7.01
C HIS A 746 20.28 -17.87 -7.67
N PRO A 747 19.08 -17.91 -7.07
CA PRO A 747 17.92 -17.24 -7.64
C PRO A 747 18.04 -15.73 -7.41
N MET A 748 18.85 -15.10 -8.25
CA MET A 748 18.96 -13.65 -8.33
C MET A 748 18.03 -13.18 -9.41
N VAL A 749 17.05 -12.36 -9.05
CA VAL A 749 16.10 -11.80 -10.01
C VAL A 749 16.70 -10.59 -10.73
N HIS A 750 17.45 -9.77 -9.99
CA HIS A 750 18.05 -8.55 -10.51
C HIS A 750 19.53 -8.45 -10.11
N PRO A 751 20.44 -8.11 -11.04
CA PRO A 751 21.82 -7.83 -10.71
C PRO A 751 21.94 -6.53 -9.90
N ALA A 752 22.95 -6.43 -9.04
CA ALA A 752 23.29 -5.18 -8.38
C ALA A 752 23.82 -4.18 -9.43
N GLY A 753 23.02 -3.17 -9.77
CA GLY A 753 23.42 -2.12 -10.71
C GLY A 753 24.55 -1.25 -10.13
N LEU A 754 25.40 -0.68 -10.99
CA LEU A 754 26.39 0.31 -10.61
C LEU A 754 25.76 1.71 -10.68
N TRP A 755 25.72 2.42 -9.57
CA TRP A 755 25.16 3.76 -9.48
C TRP A 755 26.24 4.79 -9.23
N ARG A 756 26.02 6.00 -9.78
CA ARG A 756 26.86 7.17 -9.56
C ARG A 756 25.98 8.37 -9.27
N ALA A 757 26.35 9.13 -8.26
CA ALA A 757 25.78 10.43 -7.96
C ALA A 757 26.91 11.36 -7.55
N SER A 758 26.89 12.60 -8.04
CA SER A 758 27.85 13.62 -7.64
C SER A 758 27.10 14.90 -7.29
N PHE A 759 27.19 15.28 -6.02
CA PHE A 759 26.61 16.50 -5.48
C PHE A 759 27.72 17.54 -5.42
N ILE A 760 27.46 18.71 -5.99
CA ILE A 760 28.35 19.86 -5.96
C ILE A 760 27.56 21.01 -5.37
N ASP A 761 28.10 21.62 -4.33
CA ASP A 761 27.51 22.78 -3.68
C ASP A 761 28.53 23.91 -3.70
N GLY A 762 28.24 24.97 -4.46
CA GLY A 762 29.12 26.12 -4.61
C GLY A 762 28.42 27.39 -4.12
N GLY A 763 29.09 28.17 -3.28
CA GLY A 763 28.56 29.39 -2.71
C GLY A 763 29.59 30.50 -2.59
N ALA A 764 29.11 31.74 -2.52
CA ALA A 764 29.94 32.91 -2.23
C ALA A 764 29.37 33.68 -1.04
N ASP A 765 30.25 34.06 -0.13
CA ASP A 765 29.97 35.03 0.94
C ASP A 765 30.41 36.43 0.46
N PRO A 766 29.46 37.33 0.15
CA PRO A 766 29.80 38.67 -0.33
C PRO A 766 30.35 39.60 0.77
N PHE A 767 30.17 39.27 2.04
CA PHE A 767 30.59 40.09 3.19
C PHE A 767 32.04 39.79 3.59
N HIS A 768 32.47 38.54 3.42
CA HIS A 768 33.84 38.09 3.71
C HIS A 768 34.68 37.82 2.45
N ASN A 769 34.11 37.98 1.25
CA ASN A 769 34.76 37.74 -0.05
C ASN A 769 35.39 36.34 -0.17
N ALA A 770 34.69 35.34 0.35
CA ALA A 770 35.08 33.94 0.35
C ALA A 770 34.18 33.12 -0.58
N GLN A 771 34.74 32.10 -1.23
CA GLN A 771 33.98 31.11 -1.99
C GLN A 771 34.09 29.77 -1.29
N ARG A 772 32.97 29.05 -1.21
CA ARG A 772 32.88 27.73 -0.60
C ARG A 772 32.47 26.68 -1.62
N LEU A 773 33.06 25.50 -1.51
CA LEU A 773 32.77 24.35 -2.35
C LEU A 773 32.63 23.09 -1.49
N ASN A 774 31.47 22.46 -1.52
CA ASN A 774 31.29 21.09 -1.04
C ASN A 774 31.11 20.14 -2.23
N TYR A 775 31.63 18.93 -2.06
CA TYR A 775 31.50 17.87 -3.04
C TYR A 775 31.16 16.55 -2.35
N LYS A 776 30.16 15.82 -2.83
CA LYS A 776 29.89 14.44 -2.41
C LYS A 776 29.70 13.55 -3.63
N GLY A 777 30.63 12.64 -3.85
CA GLY A 777 30.56 11.59 -4.87
C GLY A 777 30.27 10.24 -4.22
N LEU A 778 29.27 9.52 -4.73
CA LEU A 778 28.95 8.15 -4.32
C LEU A 778 28.97 7.24 -5.55
N TYR A 779 29.90 6.28 -5.58
CA TYR A 779 30.14 5.40 -6.72
C TYR A 779 30.12 3.94 -6.32
N GLY A 780 29.19 3.15 -6.83
CA GLY A 780 29.11 1.74 -6.50
C GLY A 780 27.70 1.17 -6.57
N PRO A 781 27.53 -0.13 -6.31
CA PRO A 781 26.21 -0.71 -6.10
C PRO A 781 25.47 -0.12 -4.90
N ASP A 782 24.18 -0.46 -4.77
CA ASP A 782 23.30 0.06 -3.72
C ASP A 782 23.87 -0.06 -2.29
N TYR A 783 24.63 -1.13 -2.01
CA TYR A 783 25.14 -1.46 -0.68
C TYR A 783 26.61 -1.15 -0.45
N ASN A 784 27.42 -1.04 -1.50
CA ASN A 784 28.87 -0.83 -1.37
C ASN A 784 29.24 0.34 -2.26
N LYS A 785 29.73 1.42 -1.69
CA LYS A 785 30.08 2.62 -2.46
C LYS A 785 31.46 3.12 -2.07
N LEU A 786 32.16 3.69 -3.04
CA LEU A 786 33.24 4.63 -2.78
C LEU A 786 32.59 5.99 -2.56
N GLU A 787 32.72 6.52 -1.35
CA GLU A 787 32.36 7.88 -0.98
C GLU A 787 33.60 8.77 -1.11
N LEU A 788 33.49 9.80 -1.95
CA LEU A 788 34.44 10.91 -2.02
C LEU A 788 33.73 12.14 -1.50
N PHE A 789 34.18 12.70 -0.38
CA PHE A 789 33.50 13.82 0.23
C PHE A 789 34.50 14.95 0.53
N VAL A 790 34.27 16.13 -0.04
CA VAL A 790 35.01 17.35 0.25
C VAL A 790 34.09 18.27 1.04
N ASN A 791 34.50 18.60 2.26
CA ASN A 791 33.72 19.43 3.16
C ASN A 791 34.37 20.80 3.32
N ASP A 792 33.56 21.83 3.13
CA ASP A 792 33.88 23.25 3.33
C ASP A 792 35.18 23.70 2.67
N ALA A 793 35.42 23.33 1.41
CA ALA A 793 36.64 23.80 0.74
C ALA A 793 36.52 25.31 0.49
N GLU A 794 37.39 26.10 1.12
CA GLU A 794 37.44 27.55 0.93
C GLU A 794 38.41 27.92 -0.18
N LEU A 795 37.91 28.76 -1.08
CA LEU A 795 38.63 29.24 -2.26
C LEU A 795 38.78 30.77 -2.13
N LEU A 796 40.02 31.25 -2.11
CA LEU A 796 40.32 32.67 -2.19
C LEU A 796 41.10 32.96 -3.47
N LYS A 797 40.58 33.89 -4.29
CA LYS A 797 41.20 34.29 -5.58
C LYS A 797 41.52 33.10 -6.51
N GLY A 798 40.70 32.05 -6.48
CA GLY A 798 40.86 30.86 -7.32
C GLY A 798 41.90 29.85 -6.84
N ARG A 799 42.42 29.96 -5.60
CA ARG A 799 43.28 28.96 -4.96
C ARG A 799 42.55 28.33 -3.78
N VAL A 800 42.71 27.02 -3.59
CA VAL A 800 42.20 26.29 -2.41
C VAL A 800 43.02 26.73 -1.21
N GLU A 801 42.41 27.44 -0.28
CA GLU A 801 43.04 27.80 0.99
C GLU A 801 42.89 26.66 2.00
N SER A 802 41.68 26.09 2.09
CA SER A 802 41.39 24.94 2.95
C SER A 802 40.54 23.90 2.22
N ALA A 803 40.72 22.62 2.55
CA ALA A 803 39.87 21.51 2.10
C ALA A 803 40.03 20.31 3.03
N ASP A 804 38.90 19.72 3.45
CA ASP A 804 38.86 18.46 4.19
C ASP A 804 38.27 17.37 3.27
N ILE A 805 39.06 16.34 2.95
CA ILE A 805 38.73 15.34 1.92
C ILE A 805 38.64 13.95 2.54
N ASP A 806 37.45 13.38 2.59
CA ASP A 806 37.20 11.99 2.96
C ASP A 806 37.20 11.08 1.71
N ILE A 807 37.92 9.96 1.83
CA ILE A 807 37.87 8.84 0.88
C ILE A 807 37.48 7.60 1.67
N PHE A 808 36.19 7.24 1.60
CA PHE A 808 35.64 6.16 2.39
C PHE A 808 35.06 5.04 1.55
N TYR A 809 35.32 3.81 1.98
CA TYR A 809 34.47 2.69 1.65
C TYR A 809 33.20 2.78 2.50
N TRP A 810 32.06 2.81 1.83
CA TRP A 810 30.74 2.98 2.41
C TRP A 810 29.93 1.70 2.26
N HIS A 811 29.30 1.24 3.34
CA HIS A 811 28.53 0.00 3.36
C HIS A 811 27.17 0.16 4.06
N LEU A 812 26.08 -0.10 3.35
CA LEU A 812 24.72 -0.07 3.91
C LEU A 812 24.49 -1.29 4.81
N ILE A 813 24.19 -1.06 6.09
CA ILE A 813 23.96 -2.13 7.09
C ILE A 813 22.48 -2.32 7.43
N SER A 814 21.64 -1.31 7.21
CA SER A 814 20.19 -1.39 7.32
C SER A 814 19.53 -0.42 6.34
N GLN A 815 18.20 -0.38 6.28
CA GLN A 815 17.49 0.55 5.39
C GLN A 815 17.76 2.03 5.67
N PHE A 816 18.23 2.38 6.88
CA PHE A 816 18.52 3.77 7.28
C PHE A 816 19.98 4.03 7.61
N TRP A 817 20.78 3.01 7.87
CA TRP A 817 22.14 3.17 8.42
C TRP A 817 23.19 2.52 7.54
N ALA A 818 24.33 3.20 7.44
CA ALA A 818 25.52 2.73 6.77
C ALA A 818 26.77 3.03 7.59
N ILE A 819 27.74 2.14 7.48
CA ILE A 819 29.07 2.32 8.07
C ILE A 819 30.04 2.77 6.98
N LYS A 820 31.06 3.50 7.38
CA LYS A 820 32.12 3.98 6.49
C LYS A 820 33.49 3.88 7.14
N ALA A 821 34.50 3.59 6.34
CA ALA A 821 35.88 3.48 6.78
C ALA A 821 36.85 3.83 5.66
N GLY A 822 37.95 4.48 6.01
CA GLY A 822 39.00 4.83 5.05
C GLY A 822 39.94 5.89 5.60
N ALA A 823 40.21 6.91 4.81
CA ALA A 823 41.17 7.95 5.15
C ALA A 823 40.62 9.33 4.85
N ASN A 824 41.09 10.29 5.64
CA ASN A 824 40.81 11.70 5.49
C ASN A 824 42.12 12.46 5.26
N TYR A 825 42.08 13.41 4.33
CA TYR A 825 43.17 14.34 4.04
C TYR A 825 42.72 15.75 4.40
N THR A 826 43.34 16.33 5.42
CA THR A 826 43.06 17.70 5.84
C THR A 826 44.15 18.62 5.29
N ASN A 827 43.76 19.58 4.46
CA ASN A 827 44.60 20.65 3.96
C ASN A 827 44.10 21.98 4.51
N GLN A 828 44.78 22.51 5.54
CA GLN A 828 44.39 23.69 6.33
C GLN A 828 43.02 23.58 7.05
N PRO A 829 42.87 24.07 8.30
CA PRO A 829 43.68 25.11 8.96
C PRO A 829 44.98 24.61 9.64
N ALA A 830 45.34 23.33 9.52
CA ALA A 830 46.64 22.81 9.98
C ALA A 830 47.84 23.39 9.22
N ASN A 831 48.94 23.68 9.94
CA ASN A 831 50.15 24.29 9.37
C ASN A 831 50.90 23.37 8.38
N THR A 832 50.62 22.07 8.43
CA THR A 832 51.11 21.04 7.50
C THR A 832 49.97 20.09 7.17
N PRO A 833 49.65 19.83 5.89
CA PRO A 833 48.64 18.84 5.51
C PRO A 833 48.97 17.46 6.07
N TYR A 834 47.96 16.70 6.46
CA TYR A 834 48.15 15.37 7.01
C TYR A 834 47.02 14.41 6.64
N TRP A 835 47.35 13.13 6.68
CA TRP A 835 46.40 12.04 6.53
C TRP A 835 46.04 11.47 7.90
N GLN A 836 44.78 11.12 8.08
CA GLN A 836 44.29 10.43 9.26
C GLN A 836 43.35 9.27 8.88
N PRO A 837 43.44 8.10 9.53
CA PRO A 837 42.43 7.08 9.39
C PRO A 837 41.10 7.60 9.93
N GLY A 838 40.03 7.26 9.21
CA GLY A 838 38.67 7.66 9.55
C GLY A 838 37.72 6.46 9.56
N ILE A 839 36.81 6.45 10.52
CA ILE A 839 35.64 5.58 10.55
C ILE A 839 34.40 6.44 10.74
N GLY A 840 33.25 5.97 10.30
CA GLY A 840 32.02 6.69 10.52
C GLY A 840 30.78 5.84 10.39
N ILE A 841 29.68 6.42 10.82
CA ILE A 841 28.34 5.92 10.62
C ILE A 841 27.53 7.08 10.05
N GLU A 842 26.84 6.83 8.95
CA GLU A 842 25.87 7.76 8.41
C GLU A 842 24.52 7.09 8.28
N GLY A 843 23.47 7.88 8.37
CA GLY A 843 22.14 7.36 8.24
C GLY A 843 21.08 8.35 8.64
N LEU A 844 19.87 7.83 8.75
CA LEU A 844 18.69 8.59 9.08
C LEU A 844 18.19 8.17 10.46
N MET A 845 18.18 9.12 11.39
CA MET A 845 17.56 8.94 12.72
C MET A 845 16.05 9.19 12.64
N PRO A 846 15.28 8.72 13.65
CA PRO A 846 13.86 9.00 13.74
C PRO A 846 13.54 10.48 13.52
N TYR A 847 12.42 10.74 12.84
CA TYR A 847 12.02 12.07 12.37
C TYR A 847 12.86 12.64 11.20
N PHE A 848 13.54 11.76 10.47
CA PHE A 848 14.32 12.08 9.27
C PHE A 848 15.40 13.12 9.51
N ILE A 849 16.14 12.91 10.60
CA ILE A 849 17.34 13.69 10.91
C ILE A 849 18.49 12.94 10.25
N ASP A 850 19.08 13.55 9.21
CA ASP A 850 20.30 13.09 8.58
C ASP A 850 21.42 13.18 9.61
N THR A 851 22.06 12.04 9.86
CA THR A 851 23.12 11.89 10.84
C THR A 851 24.36 11.40 10.15
N ASN A 852 25.47 12.11 10.38
CA ASN A 852 26.77 11.73 9.88
C ASN A 852 27.79 11.92 11.00
N LEU A 853 28.24 10.80 11.54
CA LEU A 853 29.21 10.75 12.63
C LEU A 853 30.51 10.18 12.10
N ARG A 854 31.61 10.94 12.24
CA ARG A 854 32.94 10.57 11.76
C ARG A 854 33.94 10.66 12.90
N GLY A 855 34.69 9.59 13.10
CA GLY A 855 35.79 9.50 14.06
C GLY A 855 37.11 9.43 13.33
N TYR A 856 38.08 10.24 13.76
CA TYR A 856 39.43 10.27 13.21
C TYR A 856 40.47 10.11 14.32
N TYR A 857 41.64 9.59 13.96
CA TYR A 857 42.75 9.48 14.90
C TYR A 857 44.01 10.10 14.33
N TYR A 858 44.59 11.07 15.06
CA TYR A 858 45.83 11.71 14.66
C TYR A 858 46.69 12.08 15.88
N ASN A 859 47.97 11.69 15.85
CA ASN A 859 48.99 12.03 16.85
C ASN A 859 48.55 11.85 18.33
N GLY A 860 47.86 10.73 18.62
CA GLY A 860 47.38 10.42 19.97
C GLY A 860 46.07 11.12 20.37
N SER A 861 45.45 11.88 19.48
CA SER A 861 44.13 12.48 19.66
C SER A 861 43.08 11.77 18.82
N ALA A 862 41.94 11.45 19.44
CA ALA A 862 40.75 10.98 18.75
C ALA A 862 39.81 12.17 18.55
N LYS A 863 39.50 12.49 17.29
CA LYS A 863 38.57 13.56 16.88
C LYS A 863 37.22 12.94 16.52
N LEU A 864 36.14 13.52 17.00
CA LEU A 864 34.77 13.15 16.67
C LEU A 864 34.09 14.35 16.00
N ASP A 865 33.61 14.15 14.77
CA ASP A 865 32.84 15.11 13.97
C ASP A 865 31.42 14.58 13.83
N LEU A 866 30.47 15.26 14.45
CA LEU A 866 29.05 14.92 14.42
C LEU A 866 28.30 15.99 13.65
N GLU A 867 27.60 15.58 12.60
CA GLU A 867 26.75 16.43 11.77
C GLU A 867 25.32 15.88 11.80
N LEU A 868 24.38 16.74 12.20
CA LEU A 868 22.95 16.45 12.23
C LEU A 868 22.25 17.50 11.36
N SER A 869 21.47 17.08 10.38
CA SER A 869 20.67 18.01 9.57
C SER A 869 19.28 17.50 9.29
N ARG A 870 18.36 18.41 8.98
CA ARG A 870 17.00 18.07 8.59
C ARG A 870 16.51 19.05 7.53
N ASP A 871 16.24 18.53 6.35
CA ASP A 871 15.47 19.25 5.33
C ASP A 871 14.00 19.27 5.74
N THR A 872 13.31 20.40 5.64
CA THR A 872 11.87 20.50 5.87
C THR A 872 11.21 20.99 4.60
N GLN A 873 10.35 20.16 4.01
CA GLN A 873 9.67 20.50 2.76
C GLN A 873 8.51 21.45 3.07
N ILE A 874 8.57 22.68 2.59
CA ILE A 874 7.50 23.66 2.77
C ILE A 874 6.53 23.61 1.59
N THR A 875 7.07 23.45 0.37
CA THR A 875 6.32 23.22 -0.87
C THR A 875 7.09 22.23 -1.75
N ASN A 876 6.58 21.89 -2.92
CA ASN A 876 7.29 21.00 -3.85
C ASN A 876 8.71 21.46 -4.20
N ASN A 877 8.92 22.78 -4.29
CA ASN A 877 10.20 23.36 -4.70
C ASN A 877 10.88 24.20 -3.62
N PHE A 878 10.28 24.38 -2.44
CA PHE A 878 10.85 25.23 -1.39
C PHE A 878 11.05 24.42 -0.11
N PHE A 879 12.29 24.43 0.37
CA PHE A 879 12.75 23.64 1.50
C PHE A 879 13.56 24.51 2.45
N ILE A 880 13.61 24.10 3.72
CA ILE A 880 14.46 24.71 4.73
C ILE A 880 15.29 23.60 5.37
N ARG A 881 16.61 23.66 5.18
CA ARG A 881 17.57 22.82 5.90
C ARG A 881 17.93 23.50 7.22
N ALA A 882 17.74 22.78 8.32
CA ALA A 882 18.31 23.15 9.62
C ALA A 882 19.39 22.14 9.98
N GLY A 883 20.54 22.59 10.46
CA GLY A 883 21.65 21.70 10.79
C GLY A 883 22.47 22.16 11.98
N VAL A 884 23.11 21.20 12.64
CA VAL A 884 24.13 21.43 13.65
C VAL A 884 25.31 20.50 13.39
N ARG A 885 26.52 21.05 13.43
CA ARG A 885 27.77 20.29 13.38
C ARG A 885 28.59 20.59 14.63
N THR A 886 29.24 19.57 15.17
CA THR A 886 30.12 19.73 16.34
C THR A 886 31.36 18.86 16.22
N ILE A 887 32.50 19.44 16.63
CA ILE A 887 33.79 18.77 16.65
C ILE A 887 34.28 18.67 18.09
N LEU A 888 34.60 17.46 18.53
CA LEU A 888 35.18 17.12 19.82
C LEU A 888 36.52 16.44 19.61
N ALA A 889 37.48 16.60 20.51
CA ALA A 889 38.68 15.76 20.49
C ALA A 889 39.23 15.45 21.88
N SER A 890 39.93 14.32 22.02
CA SER A 890 40.42 13.83 23.31
C SER A 890 41.71 14.51 23.80
N LYS A 891 42.49 15.09 22.89
CA LYS A 891 43.80 15.68 23.21
C LYS A 891 44.11 16.86 22.29
N THR A 892 44.75 17.89 22.86
CA THR A 892 45.25 19.04 22.10
C THR A 892 46.45 18.64 21.24
N VAL A 893 46.39 18.93 19.94
CA VAL A 893 47.49 18.75 18.98
C VAL A 893 47.64 20.07 18.20
N ILE A 894 48.56 20.92 18.63
CA ILE A 894 48.71 22.29 18.12
C ILE A 894 49.05 22.31 16.63
N GLN A 895 49.92 21.40 16.16
CA GLN A 895 50.32 21.35 14.74
C GLN A 895 49.15 21.06 13.79
N ALA A 896 48.09 20.42 14.30
CA ALA A 896 46.89 20.05 13.55
C ALA A 896 45.67 20.93 13.88
N ASN A 897 45.84 22.00 14.67
CA ASN A 897 44.78 22.81 15.27
C ASN A 897 43.68 21.98 15.92
N ILE A 898 44.04 20.99 16.73
CA ILE A 898 43.07 20.20 17.49
C ILE A 898 43.12 20.66 18.95
N GLY A 899 41.99 21.08 19.53
CA GLY A 899 41.84 21.33 20.96
C GLY A 899 41.31 20.11 21.71
N ASN A 900 41.66 19.94 22.99
CA ASN A 900 40.97 18.98 23.85
C ASN A 900 39.57 19.49 24.25
N GLY A 901 38.60 18.59 24.25
CA GLY A 901 37.21 18.85 24.60
C GLY A 901 36.38 19.25 23.39
N LEU A 902 35.42 20.14 23.60
CA LEU A 902 34.63 20.76 22.53
C LEU A 902 35.48 21.79 21.80
N ASN A 903 35.65 21.60 20.49
CA ASN A 903 36.39 22.53 19.65
C ASN A 903 35.46 23.54 18.99
N GLN A 904 34.37 23.07 18.39
CA GLN A 904 33.51 23.91 17.57
C GLN A 904 32.06 23.44 17.61
N MET A 905 31.13 24.40 17.56
CA MET A 905 29.74 24.17 17.18
C MET A 905 29.35 25.11 16.05
N ARG A 906 28.67 24.55 15.05
CA ARG A 906 28.18 25.28 13.87
C ARG A 906 26.69 25.02 13.72
N TYR A 907 25.93 26.10 13.54
CA TYR A 907 24.49 26.06 13.30
C TYR A 907 24.18 26.56 11.90
N ILE A 908 23.36 25.83 11.17
CA ILE A 908 23.00 26.12 9.78
C ILE A 908 21.50 26.31 9.66
N ALA A 909 21.09 27.38 8.99
CA ALA A 909 19.74 27.58 8.49
C ALA A 909 19.80 27.94 7.00
N ARG A 910 19.38 27.01 6.13
CA ARG A 910 19.47 27.14 4.68
C ARG A 910 18.10 26.94 4.03
N PRO A 911 17.33 28.02 3.79
CA PRO A 911 16.27 28.00 2.78
C PRO A 911 16.86 27.76 1.38
N TYR A 912 16.27 26.82 0.64
CA TYR A 912 16.63 26.58 -0.76
C TYR A 912 15.41 26.37 -1.65
N TYR A 913 15.55 26.78 -2.91
CA TYR A 913 14.53 26.65 -3.94
C TYR A 913 15.04 25.76 -5.08
N ARG A 914 14.29 24.69 -5.37
CA ARG A 914 14.54 23.75 -6.46
C ARG A 914 14.05 24.34 -7.78
N LEU A 915 14.98 24.75 -8.63
CA LEU A 915 14.68 25.29 -9.96
C LEU A 915 14.27 24.18 -10.93
N MET A 916 14.97 23.06 -10.85
CA MET A 916 14.66 21.81 -11.52
C MET A 916 15.25 20.67 -10.68
N PRO A 917 14.87 19.41 -10.92
CA PRO A 917 15.45 18.27 -10.22
C PRO A 917 16.98 18.30 -10.29
N GLY A 918 17.63 18.12 -9.15
CA GLY A 918 19.08 18.24 -9.03
C GLY A 918 19.69 19.64 -9.16
N LEU A 919 18.91 20.73 -9.28
CA LEU A 919 19.42 22.10 -9.33
C LEU A 919 18.68 23.01 -8.36
N ASN A 920 19.39 23.45 -7.31
CA ASN A 920 18.83 24.28 -6.26
C ASN A 920 19.62 25.59 -6.14
N VAL A 921 18.92 26.69 -5.89
CA VAL A 921 19.52 27.93 -5.38
C VAL A 921 19.24 28.04 -3.90
N TYR A 922 20.19 28.55 -3.12
CA TYR A 922 19.99 28.68 -1.67
C TYR A 922 20.59 29.97 -1.11
N VAL A 923 20.06 30.33 0.05
CA VAL A 923 20.68 31.29 0.97
C VAL A 923 20.95 30.51 2.24
N GLU A 924 22.18 30.52 2.73
CA GLU A 924 22.57 29.87 3.97
C GLU A 924 23.04 30.90 4.97
N TYR A 925 22.44 30.87 6.15
CA TYR A 925 23.01 31.51 7.33
C TYR A 925 23.70 30.44 8.17
N GLU A 926 24.96 30.68 8.48
CA GLU A 926 25.79 29.84 9.32
C GLU A 926 26.31 30.65 10.50
N ARG A 927 26.22 30.08 11.70
CA ARG A 927 26.84 30.61 12.91
C ARG A 927 27.81 29.60 13.48
N GLU A 928 29.08 29.97 13.50
CA GLU A 928 30.17 29.16 14.03
C GLU A 928 30.69 29.74 15.34
N GLN A 929 30.93 28.86 16.31
CA GLN A 929 31.46 29.22 17.62
C GLN A 929 32.53 28.24 18.05
N ASP A 930 33.70 28.77 18.39
CA ASP A 930 34.85 28.01 18.87
C ASP A 930 34.91 27.95 20.40
N TYR A 931 35.40 26.83 20.91
CA TYR A 931 35.44 26.52 22.34
C TYR A 931 36.81 26.01 22.80
N GLY A 932 37.01 26.05 24.12
CA GLY A 932 38.11 25.38 24.79
C GLY A 932 39.51 25.76 24.28
N ALA A 933 40.38 24.75 24.20
CA ALA A 933 41.75 24.93 23.72
C ALA A 933 41.81 25.33 22.24
N PHE A 934 40.84 24.90 21.43
CA PHE A 934 40.76 25.26 20.01
C PHE A 934 40.56 26.75 19.81
N LYS A 935 39.60 27.36 20.54
CA LYS A 935 39.39 28.81 20.56
C LYS A 935 40.69 29.58 20.84
N ASN A 936 41.48 29.13 21.82
CA ASN A 936 42.74 29.79 22.15
C ASN A 936 43.76 29.67 21.01
N ILE A 937 43.83 28.52 20.34
CA ILE A 937 44.68 28.32 19.16
C ILE A 937 44.29 29.29 18.04
N GLN A 938 42.99 29.46 17.76
CA GLN A 938 42.47 30.36 16.72
C GLN A 938 42.72 31.83 17.04
N LEU A 939 42.48 32.25 18.29
CA LEU A 939 42.77 33.62 18.73
C LEU A 939 44.26 33.98 18.63
N ILE A 940 45.17 33.02 18.91
CA ILE A 940 46.63 33.21 18.74
C ILE A 940 46.99 33.42 17.26
N LYS A 941 46.24 32.81 16.34
CA LYS A 941 46.39 32.98 14.89
C LYS A 941 45.76 34.26 14.34
N GLY A 942 45.06 35.02 15.19
CA GLY A 942 44.33 36.23 14.79
C GLY A 942 42.96 35.94 14.16
N GLU A 943 42.47 34.70 14.26
CA GLU A 943 41.13 34.31 13.79
C GLU A 943 40.05 34.64 14.83
N SER A 944 38.82 34.89 14.37
CA SER A 944 37.70 35.16 15.26
C SER A 944 37.15 33.87 15.86
N ALA A 945 36.90 33.86 17.17
CA ALA A 945 36.30 32.71 17.85
C ALA A 945 34.79 32.56 17.58
N ASN A 946 34.15 33.54 16.96
CA ASN A 946 32.77 33.48 16.52
C ASN A 946 32.69 34.06 15.11
N GLN A 947 31.92 33.40 14.24
CA GLN A 947 31.72 33.87 12.88
C GLN A 947 30.27 33.68 12.46
N ASP A 948 29.70 34.73 11.87
CA ASP A 948 28.38 34.71 11.24
C ASP A 948 28.59 34.86 9.73
N THR A 949 28.17 33.87 8.96
CA THR A 949 28.40 33.79 7.51
C THR A 949 27.05 33.74 6.81
N VAL A 950 26.90 34.53 5.73
CA VAL A 950 25.74 34.46 4.84
C VAL A 950 26.21 34.11 3.45
N THR A 951 25.87 32.90 3.01
CA THR A 951 26.30 32.37 1.71
C THR A 951 25.13 32.36 0.74
N PHE A 952 25.38 32.87 -0.47
CA PHE A 952 24.49 32.69 -1.61
C PHE A 952 25.10 31.65 -2.53
N GLY A 953 24.35 30.61 -2.87
CA GLY A 953 24.92 29.51 -3.62
C GLY A 953 23.94 28.71 -4.47
N LEU A 954 24.53 27.74 -5.15
CA LEU A 954 23.89 26.81 -6.06
C LEU A 954 24.33 25.39 -5.72
N THR A 955 23.37 24.47 -5.64
CA THR A 955 23.63 23.04 -5.55
C THR A 955 23.26 22.36 -6.86
N VAL A 956 24.16 21.51 -7.37
CA VAL A 956 24.00 20.73 -8.58
C VAL A 956 24.20 19.24 -8.27
N LEU A 957 23.27 18.40 -8.73
CA LEU A 957 23.34 16.96 -8.71
C LEU A 957 23.55 16.43 -10.12
N LEU A 958 24.68 15.73 -10.32
CA LEU A 958 25.14 15.21 -11.61
C LEU A 958 24.96 13.70 -11.75
#